data_AF-A0A2N3MYD3-F1
#
_entry.id   AF-A0A2N3MYD3-F1
#
_cell.length_a   1.000
_cell.length_b   1.000
_cell.length_c   1.000
_cell.angle_alpha   90.00
_cell.angle_beta   90.00
_cell.angle_gamma   90.00
#
_symmetry.space_group_name_H-M   'P 1'
#
loop_
_entity.id
_entity.type
_entity.pdbx_description
1 polymer ?
#
loop_
_entity_poly.entity_id
_entity_poly.type
_entity_poly.pdbx_seq_one_letter_code
_entity_poly.pdbx_strand_id
1 'polypeptide(L)'
;MSSPALSEPYSDQHTTTAALSSNSTSDQQTSPENLTAEPDLEPVKVRRKPIPSKGHKKSRRGCFNCKRRRVKCSEQLPRCAHCSRMGVNCEYPAAPSRNSSPHPGAPLRSTPMALGLEDLRFFHHFLFKAYPPVPYGSQATWQSLASMVHEYDFLAHALLGLAAQHLTLTSTGDYSAMALNHRVTAMRSLNETLSKPCATKSDGDARYGTILVLMFQASCMPDGMTDFLITLRGCMVIESTMAGFKDSSFKDFSRDSYVESFRQLITCPPDLAYDETVLDEISASLRIIGPLCRSVAELRYLLHLERIVQLARTSVFEACLVTAGTFSLTNKMTDEEFASFTDPQNYSAQILLSHFFVLDHIIENAAMGTNCFLYSYTRAATLSMAAATSTSMISSTTTTAAPAPSCTTAVPDKNGFVPPDSCNANYGFYPSWEWNLVFAIAFAITTFVHVVQAVVLKKRFCWVIIMGALWLCICFVLRTLGAFDQQEMIYVVVSTLLFLLAPLWINAFAYMVIARLIYFLIPEQKVLNISARWLAKAFVAADIVSFFVQAAGGSMLADQNDAEKARLGQKVYMAGIGVQLAFVIAFIFVTVAFQCRLHRLMNGGKLQRSEAWVRPLVWTLFAVLGLIVVRIVFRLIEFGKGPSADNPILQHEAYQLCLDAFPMLVALVVLNAVHPGMVLKGPGSSFPKTSWCGKREVKTRNTAWFETDDDARQGYPLRDRGSESNVESGGRV
;
A
#
# COMPACT_ATOMS: atom_id res chain seq x y z
N MET A 1 22.71 4.70 -61.32
CA MET A 1 23.98 5.29 -61.79
C MET A 1 24.77 5.71 -60.57
N SER A 2 25.91 5.06 -60.42
CA SER A 2 27.11 5.31 -59.62
C SER A 2 27.22 6.59 -58.75
N SER A 3 27.56 6.37 -57.47
CA SER A 3 28.39 7.23 -56.58
C SER A 3 29.67 7.74 -57.29
N PRO A 4 30.49 8.73 -56.81
CA PRO A 4 30.91 8.91 -55.39
C PRO A 4 31.47 10.29 -54.89
N ALA A 5 31.91 10.29 -53.62
CA ALA A 5 33.14 10.82 -52.98
C ALA A 5 33.52 12.33 -52.88
N LEU A 6 33.61 12.79 -51.60
CA LEU A 6 34.78 13.32 -50.84
C LEU A 6 35.95 14.04 -51.57
N SER A 7 36.26 15.29 -51.20
CA SER A 7 37.32 15.75 -50.24
C SER A 7 37.78 17.21 -50.47
N GLU A 8 38.22 17.87 -49.38
CA GLU A 8 38.96 19.16 -49.17
C GLU A 8 40.11 19.49 -50.20
N PRO A 9 40.83 20.66 -50.23
CA PRO A 9 41.31 21.47 -49.08
C PRO A 9 41.69 23.00 -49.24
N TYR A 10 42.12 23.62 -48.12
CA TYR A 10 43.15 24.67 -47.87
C TYR A 10 43.14 26.13 -48.47
N SER A 11 43.05 27.11 -47.53
CA SER A 11 43.83 28.36 -47.27
C SER A 11 43.74 29.71 -48.02
N ASP A 12 43.75 30.75 -47.15
CA ASP A 12 44.39 32.09 -47.16
C ASP A 12 43.94 33.22 -48.12
N GLN A 13 43.69 34.44 -47.59
CA GLN A 13 44.75 35.48 -47.36
C GLN A 13 44.20 36.88 -46.93
N HIS A 14 45.09 37.62 -46.24
CA HIS A 14 45.26 39.09 -46.06
C HIS A 14 44.50 39.89 -44.97
N THR A 15 45.08 40.48 -43.89
CA THR A 15 46.19 41.44 -43.55
C THR A 15 45.79 42.95 -43.45
N THR A 16 46.01 43.52 -42.24
CA THR A 16 46.58 44.85 -41.86
C THR A 16 45.88 46.23 -41.99
N THR A 17 46.17 47.04 -40.94
CA THR A 17 46.46 48.50 -40.82
C THR A 17 45.37 49.57 -40.55
N ALA A 18 45.33 50.03 -39.29
CA ALA A 18 45.68 51.36 -38.75
C ALA A 18 45.01 52.71 -39.21
N ALA A 19 44.53 53.43 -38.18
CA ALA A 19 44.76 54.84 -37.81
C ALA A 19 43.82 56.02 -38.25
N LEU A 20 43.78 57.02 -37.32
CA LEU A 20 43.36 58.45 -37.39
C LEU A 20 41.89 58.78 -36.98
N SER A 21 41.63 59.32 -35.76
CA SER A 21 41.69 60.74 -35.30
C SER A 21 40.35 61.48 -35.53
N SER A 22 39.79 62.39 -34.72
CA SER A 22 40.16 63.12 -33.49
C SER A 22 38.99 64.07 -33.10
N ASN A 23 39.10 64.67 -31.90
CA ASN A 23 38.44 65.87 -31.33
C ASN A 23 37.19 65.65 -30.45
N SER A 24 37.33 65.66 -29.10
CA SER A 24 37.52 66.79 -28.15
C SER A 24 36.18 67.48 -27.80
N THR A 25 35.79 67.70 -26.54
CA THR A 25 36.56 68.41 -25.51
C THR A 25 36.25 67.95 -24.07
N SER A 26 37.30 68.02 -23.25
CA SER A 26 37.36 67.88 -21.79
C SER A 26 37.12 69.22 -21.09
N ASP A 27 36.94 69.18 -19.77
CA ASP A 27 37.67 69.97 -18.75
C ASP A 27 37.31 69.40 -17.37
N GLN A 28 38.16 69.29 -16.35
CA GLN A 28 39.61 69.33 -16.20
C GLN A 28 39.93 68.66 -14.85
N GLN A 29 41.14 68.12 -14.74
CA GLN A 29 41.69 67.28 -13.67
C GLN A 29 42.34 68.11 -12.57
N THR A 30 42.43 67.60 -11.33
CA THR A 30 43.70 67.43 -10.56
C THR A 30 43.46 66.84 -9.17
N SER A 31 44.26 65.82 -8.81
CA SER A 31 44.62 65.42 -7.42
C SER A 31 46.07 65.90 -7.14
N PRO A 32 46.63 65.93 -5.91
CA PRO A 32 46.97 64.70 -5.15
C PRO A 32 47.03 64.78 -3.59
N GLU A 33 47.03 63.57 -2.99
CA GLU A 33 47.76 63.06 -1.80
C GLU A 33 47.64 63.62 -0.35
N ASN A 34 47.24 62.67 0.53
CA ASN A 34 47.74 62.30 1.89
C ASN A 34 47.60 63.25 3.10
N LEU A 35 46.82 62.81 4.12
CA LEU A 35 47.29 62.39 5.47
C LEU A 35 46.13 62.21 6.50
N THR A 36 46.08 61.01 7.10
CA THR A 36 45.70 60.62 8.49
C THR A 36 44.38 61.05 9.19
N ALA A 37 43.63 60.01 9.65
CA ALA A 37 42.89 59.78 10.93
C ALA A 37 42.01 60.93 11.52
N GLU A 38 40.76 60.77 11.96
CA GLU A 38 39.99 59.72 12.65
C GLU A 38 38.48 59.82 12.27
N PRO A 39 37.62 58.81 12.58
CA PRO A 39 36.27 58.70 12.03
C PRO A 39 35.16 59.36 12.87
N ASP A 40 34.36 60.18 12.19
CA ASP A 40 33.10 60.77 12.63
C ASP A 40 31.96 59.74 12.84
N LEU A 41 31.19 59.98 13.91
CA LEU A 41 29.89 59.40 14.21
C LEU A 41 28.79 60.13 13.43
N GLU A 42 28.12 59.43 12.51
CA GLU A 42 26.86 59.86 11.87
C GLU A 42 25.89 58.65 11.72
N PRO A 43 24.57 58.90 11.63
CA PRO A 43 23.54 58.12 12.31
C PRO A 43 22.98 56.92 11.55
N VAL A 44 22.54 55.92 12.32
CA VAL A 44 21.92 54.68 11.84
C VAL A 44 20.60 54.95 11.10
N LYS A 45 20.61 54.73 9.78
CA LYS A 45 19.41 54.67 8.93
C LYS A 45 18.50 53.51 9.34
N VAL A 46 17.35 53.84 9.93
CA VAL A 46 16.26 52.89 10.24
C VAL A 46 15.73 52.24 8.95
N ARG A 47 15.99 50.95 8.76
CA ARG A 47 15.36 50.15 7.69
C ARG A 47 13.86 49.98 7.98
N ARG A 48 13.02 50.63 7.18
CA ARG A 48 11.56 50.41 7.18
C ARG A 48 11.26 48.97 6.71
N LYS A 49 10.43 48.25 7.48
CA LYS A 49 9.95 46.90 7.13
C LYS A 49 9.07 46.96 5.85
N PRO A 50 9.13 45.96 4.94
CA PRO A 50 8.31 45.97 3.75
C PRO A 50 6.83 45.85 4.11
N ILE A 51 6.02 46.76 3.57
CA ILE A 51 4.56 46.70 3.64
C ILE A 51 4.09 45.46 2.85
N PRO A 52 3.26 44.57 3.42
CA PRO A 52 2.74 43.44 2.67
C PRO A 52 1.77 43.95 1.60
N SER A 53 2.15 43.82 0.32
CA SER A 53 1.27 44.21 -0.79
C SER A 53 0.07 43.27 -0.87
N LYS A 54 -1.13 43.82 -1.07
CA LYS A 54 -2.37 43.08 -1.38
C LYS A 54 -2.10 41.98 -2.42
N GLY A 55 -2.53 40.75 -2.12
CA GLY A 55 -2.38 39.61 -3.02
C GLY A 55 -3.04 39.86 -4.36
N HIS A 56 -2.27 39.75 -5.45
CA HIS A 56 -2.77 39.89 -6.82
C HIS A 56 -3.15 38.52 -7.40
N LYS A 57 -4.15 38.49 -8.29
CA LYS A 57 -4.57 37.28 -9.01
C LYS A 57 -3.39 36.77 -9.86
N LYS A 58 -2.94 35.54 -9.64
CA LYS A 58 -1.78 34.94 -10.35
C LYS A 58 -2.06 34.89 -11.85
N SER A 59 -1.12 35.36 -12.67
CA SER A 59 -1.19 35.25 -14.13
C SER A 59 -1.02 33.77 -14.52
N ARG A 60 -1.98 33.22 -15.28
CA ARG A 60 -1.98 31.79 -15.66
C ARG A 60 -0.87 31.47 -16.68
N ARG A 61 -0.52 32.44 -17.54
CA ARG A 61 0.46 32.31 -18.63
C ARG A 61 1.82 32.99 -18.37
N GLY A 62 2.08 33.43 -17.14
CA GLY A 62 3.32 34.12 -16.81
C GLY A 62 4.59 33.27 -17.01
N CYS A 63 5.70 33.94 -17.33
CA CYS A 63 7.03 33.33 -17.49
C CYS A 63 7.54 32.67 -16.20
N PHE A 64 8.52 31.76 -16.33
CA PHE A 64 9.06 31.01 -15.19
C PHE A 64 9.66 31.92 -14.11
N ASN A 65 10.36 32.98 -14.50
CA ASN A 65 11.01 33.89 -13.55
C ASN A 65 10.01 34.68 -12.70
N CYS A 66 8.95 35.24 -13.30
CA CYS A 66 7.90 35.93 -12.55
C CYS A 66 7.11 34.97 -11.64
N LYS A 67 6.85 33.73 -12.11
CA LYS A 67 6.21 32.68 -11.29
C LYS A 67 7.06 32.31 -10.08
N ARG A 68 8.36 32.06 -10.26
CA ARG A 68 9.30 31.74 -9.17
C ARG A 68 9.39 32.87 -8.14
N ARG A 69 9.41 34.13 -8.60
CA ARG A 69 9.44 35.33 -7.75
C ARG A 69 8.09 35.71 -7.14
N ARG A 70 7.01 34.99 -7.48
CA ARG A 70 5.63 35.23 -7.01
C ARG A 70 5.15 36.67 -7.26
N VAL A 71 5.53 37.23 -8.42
CA VAL A 71 5.11 38.57 -8.91
C VAL A 71 4.27 38.44 -10.19
N LYS A 72 3.42 39.43 -10.47
CA LYS A 72 2.58 39.44 -11.69
C LYS A 72 3.47 39.60 -12.93
N CYS A 73 3.40 38.64 -13.85
CA CYS A 73 4.04 38.75 -15.16
C CYS A 73 3.24 39.70 -16.07
N SER A 74 3.92 40.50 -16.90
CA SER A 74 3.26 41.35 -17.90
C SER A 74 2.92 40.60 -19.20
N GLU A 75 3.35 39.34 -19.34
CA GLU A 75 3.06 38.44 -20.47
C GLU A 75 3.48 38.95 -21.86
N GLN A 76 4.28 40.02 -21.93
CA GLN A 76 4.86 40.52 -23.18
C GLN A 76 5.93 39.56 -23.71
N LEU A 77 5.87 39.27 -25.01
CA LEU A 77 6.85 38.49 -25.77
C LEU A 77 7.75 39.46 -26.55
N PRO A 78 9.05 39.17 -26.73
CA PRO A 78 9.78 37.97 -26.30
C PRO A 78 10.19 37.98 -24.82
N ARG A 79 10.18 39.15 -24.14
CA ARG A 79 10.53 39.28 -22.71
C ARG A 79 9.50 40.14 -21.98
N CYS A 80 9.10 39.73 -20.77
CA CYS A 80 8.20 40.54 -19.96
C CYS A 80 8.90 41.80 -19.40
N ALA A 81 8.17 42.88 -19.18
CA ALA A 81 8.68 44.16 -18.66
C ALA A 81 9.42 44.03 -17.31
N HIS A 82 9.09 43.02 -16.51
CA HIS A 82 9.77 42.80 -15.23
C HIS A 82 11.13 42.11 -15.41
N CYS A 83 11.21 41.07 -16.24
CA CYS A 83 12.48 40.43 -16.58
C CYS A 83 13.39 41.36 -17.39
N SER A 84 12.82 42.21 -18.26
CA SER A 84 13.56 43.20 -19.03
C SER A 84 14.23 44.24 -18.14
N ARG A 85 13.49 44.84 -17.19
CA ARG A 85 14.07 45.81 -16.23
C ARG A 85 15.11 45.21 -15.30
N MET A 86 15.02 43.91 -15.03
CA MET A 86 15.96 43.21 -14.15
C MET A 86 17.13 42.56 -14.89
N GLY A 87 17.18 42.68 -16.22
CA GLY A 87 18.25 42.07 -17.03
C GLY A 87 18.29 40.54 -17.03
N VAL A 88 17.26 39.85 -16.52
CA VAL A 88 17.25 38.37 -16.38
C VAL A 88 16.58 37.68 -17.56
N ASN A 89 17.03 36.48 -17.91
CA ASN A 89 16.47 35.71 -19.02
C ASN A 89 14.96 35.44 -18.81
N CYS A 90 14.14 35.61 -19.85
CA CYS A 90 12.69 35.51 -19.75
C CYS A 90 12.18 34.36 -20.61
N GLU A 91 11.79 33.27 -19.97
CA GLU A 91 11.36 32.04 -20.65
C GLU A 91 9.89 31.74 -20.30
N TYR A 92 9.08 31.50 -21.34
CA TYR A 92 7.67 31.15 -21.23
C TYR A 92 7.47 29.65 -21.47
N PRO A 93 6.48 29.00 -20.83
CA PRO A 93 6.15 27.61 -21.12
C PRO A 93 5.75 27.45 -22.59
N ALA A 94 6.29 26.45 -23.27
CA ALA A 94 5.88 26.12 -24.64
C ALA A 94 4.36 25.83 -24.70
N ALA A 95 3.67 26.41 -25.68
CA ALA A 95 2.27 26.05 -25.93
C ALA A 95 2.21 24.59 -26.40
N PRO A 96 1.22 23.79 -25.96
CA PRO A 96 1.07 22.43 -26.45
C PRO A 96 0.89 22.46 -27.97
N SER A 97 1.74 21.71 -28.68
CA SER A 97 1.71 21.60 -30.14
C SER A 97 0.37 20.99 -30.55
N ARG A 98 -0.44 21.78 -31.26
CA ARG A 98 -1.53 21.27 -32.08
C ARG A 98 -0.87 20.63 -33.31
N ASN A 99 -0.75 19.31 -33.35
CA ASN A 99 -0.65 18.50 -34.56
C ASN A 99 -0.65 17.01 -34.21
N SER A 100 -1.84 16.48 -33.95
CA SER A 100 -2.29 15.16 -34.38
C SER A 100 -3.76 15.03 -33.99
N SER A 101 -4.60 14.73 -34.97
CA SER A 101 -6.02 14.47 -34.83
C SER A 101 -6.23 13.34 -33.81
N PRO A 102 -7.07 13.50 -32.78
CA PRO A 102 -7.46 12.36 -31.97
C PRO A 102 -8.45 11.53 -32.79
N HIS A 103 -8.07 10.28 -33.08
CA HIS A 103 -9.06 9.25 -33.36
C HIS A 103 -10.13 9.24 -32.25
N PRO A 104 -11.39 8.91 -32.57
CA PRO A 104 -12.43 8.79 -31.56
C PRO A 104 -11.92 7.84 -30.48
N GLY A 105 -11.89 8.34 -29.24
CA GLY A 105 -11.31 7.64 -28.12
C GLY A 105 -11.84 6.20 -28.07
N ALA A 106 -10.91 5.26 -28.14
CA ALA A 106 -11.14 3.98 -27.49
C ALA A 106 -11.58 4.31 -26.05
N PRO A 107 -12.69 3.74 -25.56
CA PRO A 107 -13.13 4.00 -24.21
C PRO A 107 -11.98 3.69 -23.26
N LEU A 108 -11.68 4.61 -22.34
CA LEU A 108 -10.91 4.31 -21.14
C LEU A 108 -11.51 3.02 -20.57
N ARG A 109 -10.74 1.93 -20.56
CA ARG A 109 -11.14 0.65 -19.98
C ARG A 109 -11.66 0.95 -18.56
N SER A 110 -12.96 0.77 -18.36
CA SER A 110 -13.71 1.26 -17.21
C SER A 110 -13.77 0.26 -16.05
N THR A 111 -12.70 -0.50 -15.86
CA THR A 111 -12.52 -1.36 -14.68
C THR A 111 -11.12 -1.10 -14.15
N PRO A 112 -10.93 -0.14 -13.22
CA PRO A 112 -9.67 -0.07 -12.51
C PRO A 112 -9.47 -1.40 -11.77
N MET A 113 -8.32 -2.05 -12.00
CA MET A 113 -7.85 -3.16 -11.16
C MET A 113 -7.96 -2.70 -9.71
N ALA A 114 -8.87 -3.30 -8.94
CA ALA A 114 -9.05 -2.98 -7.54
C ALA A 114 -7.85 -3.54 -6.75
N LEU A 115 -6.71 -2.85 -6.83
CA LEU A 115 -5.48 -3.21 -6.12
C LEU A 115 -5.73 -3.17 -4.61
N GLY A 116 -5.65 -4.34 -3.98
CA GLY A 116 -5.59 -4.48 -2.53
C GLY A 116 -4.24 -4.03 -1.95
N LEU A 117 -4.18 -3.92 -0.63
CA LEU A 117 -2.91 -3.69 0.09
C LEU A 117 -1.91 -4.83 -0.13
N GLU A 118 -2.38 -6.07 -0.23
CA GLU A 118 -1.53 -7.23 -0.56
C GLU A 118 -1.00 -7.13 -1.99
N ASP A 119 -1.78 -6.66 -2.97
CA ASP A 119 -1.30 -6.48 -4.34
C ASP A 119 -0.18 -5.43 -4.41
N LEU A 120 -0.29 -4.34 -3.64
CA LEU A 120 0.79 -3.36 -3.53
C LEU A 120 2.05 -3.94 -2.89
N ARG A 121 1.89 -4.86 -1.92
CA ARG A 121 3.00 -5.59 -1.30
C ARG A 121 3.63 -6.57 -2.28
N PHE A 122 2.86 -7.32 -3.06
CA PHE A 122 3.36 -8.22 -4.10
C PHE A 122 4.09 -7.43 -5.18
N PHE A 123 3.54 -6.31 -5.63
CA PHE A 123 4.20 -5.45 -6.61
C PHE A 123 5.53 -4.89 -6.09
N HIS A 124 5.55 -4.40 -4.85
CA HIS A 124 6.80 -3.99 -4.19
C HIS A 124 7.79 -5.16 -4.10
N HIS A 125 7.33 -6.35 -3.71
CA HIS A 125 8.18 -7.54 -3.62
C HIS A 125 8.73 -7.95 -4.99
N PHE A 126 7.96 -7.86 -6.07
CA PHE A 126 8.43 -8.06 -7.44
C PHE A 126 9.58 -7.12 -7.77
N LEU A 127 9.40 -5.81 -7.57
CA LEU A 127 10.40 -4.79 -7.95
C LEU A 127 11.77 -4.95 -7.29
N PHE A 128 11.81 -5.52 -6.09
CA PHE A 128 13.04 -5.58 -5.29
C PHE A 128 13.60 -7.00 -5.09
N LYS A 129 12.78 -8.04 -5.21
CA LYS A 129 13.16 -9.40 -4.79
C LYS A 129 12.69 -10.53 -5.71
N ALA A 130 11.49 -10.41 -6.30
CA ALA A 130 10.86 -11.52 -7.04
C ALA A 130 10.88 -11.36 -8.58
N TYR A 131 11.61 -10.39 -9.14
CA TYR A 131 11.84 -10.37 -10.58
C TYR A 131 12.80 -11.50 -10.99
N PRO A 132 12.64 -12.12 -12.18
CA PRO A 132 13.53 -13.18 -12.62
C PRO A 132 14.98 -12.68 -12.82
N PRO A 133 16.00 -13.39 -12.33
CA PRO A 133 17.40 -12.96 -12.42
C PRO A 133 18.03 -13.15 -13.81
N VAL A 134 17.36 -13.88 -14.72
CA VAL A 134 17.87 -14.23 -16.05
C VAL A 134 17.23 -13.41 -17.17
N PRO A 135 17.98 -13.12 -18.25
CA PRO A 135 19.45 -13.20 -18.35
C PRO A 135 20.09 -12.21 -17.36
N TYR A 136 21.36 -12.43 -17.00
CA TYR A 136 22.02 -11.58 -16.00
C TYR A 136 22.07 -10.12 -16.46
N GLY A 137 21.88 -9.19 -15.52
CA GLY A 137 21.80 -7.76 -15.83
C GLY A 137 20.46 -7.32 -16.44
N SER A 138 19.46 -8.20 -16.54
CA SER A 138 18.12 -7.89 -17.05
C SER A 138 17.26 -7.01 -16.13
N GLN A 139 17.78 -6.54 -15.00
CA GLN A 139 17.05 -5.72 -14.02
C GLN A 139 16.38 -4.49 -14.69
N ALA A 140 17.08 -3.83 -15.61
CA ALA A 140 16.52 -2.69 -16.34
C ALA A 140 15.31 -3.08 -17.20
N THR A 141 15.35 -4.24 -17.85
CA THR A 141 14.24 -4.79 -18.65
C THR A 141 13.04 -5.11 -17.77
N TRP A 142 13.24 -5.78 -16.64
CA TRP A 142 12.16 -6.11 -15.70
C TRP A 142 11.53 -4.87 -15.04
N GLN A 143 12.33 -3.85 -14.73
CA GLN A 143 11.82 -2.56 -14.23
C GLN A 143 11.03 -1.81 -15.30
N SER A 144 11.51 -1.82 -16.54
CA SER A 144 10.78 -1.25 -17.68
C SER A 144 9.44 -1.96 -17.87
N LEU A 145 9.43 -3.30 -17.79
CA LEU A 145 8.21 -4.11 -17.86
C LEU A 145 7.24 -3.77 -16.72
N ALA A 146 7.74 -3.70 -15.49
CA ALA A 146 6.93 -3.32 -14.32
C ALA A 146 6.34 -1.91 -14.42
N SER A 147 6.99 -0.99 -15.14
CA SER A 147 6.45 0.36 -15.36
C SER A 147 5.21 0.38 -16.26
N MET A 148 5.01 -0.64 -17.09
CA MET A 148 3.91 -0.74 -18.06
C MET A 148 2.67 -1.46 -17.52
N VAL A 149 2.70 -2.00 -16.29
CA VAL A 149 1.58 -2.79 -15.71
C VAL A 149 0.25 -2.05 -15.67
N HIS A 150 0.28 -0.71 -15.61
CA HIS A 150 -0.92 0.12 -15.58
C HIS A 150 -1.65 0.17 -16.94
N GLU A 151 -1.00 -0.24 -18.03
CA GLU A 151 -1.58 -0.29 -19.37
C GLU A 151 -2.08 -1.71 -19.74
N TYR A 152 -1.55 -2.76 -19.10
CA TYR A 152 -1.79 -4.16 -19.47
C TYR A 152 -2.19 -5.03 -18.26
N ASP A 153 -3.48 -5.32 -18.13
CA ASP A 153 -4.02 -6.10 -17.00
C ASP A 153 -3.40 -7.51 -16.89
N PHE A 154 -3.21 -8.19 -18.03
CA PHE A 154 -2.59 -9.53 -18.04
C PHE A 154 -1.16 -9.51 -17.47
N LEU A 155 -0.41 -8.45 -17.75
CA LEU A 155 0.95 -8.26 -17.26
C LEU A 155 0.93 -7.96 -15.75
N ALA A 156 0.05 -7.07 -15.30
CA ALA A 156 -0.11 -6.77 -13.89
C ALA A 156 -0.39 -8.04 -13.07
N HIS A 157 -1.37 -8.84 -13.49
CA HIS A 157 -1.69 -10.10 -12.82
C HIS A 157 -0.53 -11.10 -12.85
N ALA A 158 0.21 -11.24 -13.95
CA ALA A 158 1.35 -12.14 -13.99
C ALA A 158 2.44 -11.73 -12.97
N LEU A 159 2.78 -10.43 -12.90
CA LEU A 159 3.78 -9.91 -11.97
C LEU A 159 3.38 -10.12 -10.50
N LEU A 160 2.12 -9.84 -10.18
CA LEU A 160 1.56 -10.07 -8.84
C LEU A 160 1.55 -11.57 -8.48
N GLY A 161 1.16 -12.43 -9.41
CA GLY A 161 1.11 -13.88 -9.22
C GLY A 161 2.49 -14.49 -8.95
N LEU A 162 3.52 -14.09 -9.71
CA LEU A 162 4.90 -14.52 -9.46
C LEU A 162 5.41 -14.03 -8.10
N ALA A 163 5.14 -12.77 -7.74
CA ALA A 163 5.61 -12.23 -6.48
C ALA A 163 4.93 -12.86 -5.26
N ALA A 164 3.62 -13.12 -5.34
CA ALA A 164 2.88 -13.86 -4.30
C ALA A 164 3.41 -15.29 -4.15
N GLN A 165 3.69 -15.99 -5.26
CA GLN A 165 4.27 -17.33 -5.25
C GLN A 165 5.67 -17.34 -4.62
N HIS A 166 6.55 -16.42 -5.04
CA HIS A 166 7.88 -16.29 -4.45
C HIS A 166 7.82 -15.93 -2.96
N LEU A 167 6.89 -15.08 -2.55
CA LEU A 167 6.73 -14.70 -1.15
C LEU A 167 6.26 -15.87 -0.29
N THR A 168 5.40 -16.74 -0.83
CA THR A 168 5.00 -18.00 -0.19
C THR A 168 6.20 -18.91 0.08
N LEU A 169 7.14 -19.00 -0.88
CA LEU A 169 8.34 -19.81 -0.75
C LEU A 169 9.41 -19.23 0.18
N THR A 170 9.39 -17.92 0.42
CA THR A 170 10.47 -17.19 1.14
C THR A 170 10.04 -16.57 2.46
N SER A 171 8.76 -16.68 2.82
CA SER A 171 8.17 -16.15 4.05
C SER A 171 7.37 -17.24 4.78
N THR A 172 6.90 -16.94 5.98
CA THR A 172 6.07 -17.85 6.79
C THR A 172 4.58 -17.78 6.46
N GLY A 173 4.17 -16.88 5.56
CA GLY A 173 2.77 -16.73 5.13
C GLY A 173 2.49 -17.49 3.84
N ASP A 174 1.28 -18.05 3.73
CA ASP A 174 0.80 -18.75 2.54
C ASP A 174 -0.03 -17.81 1.66
N TYR A 175 0.43 -17.57 0.43
CA TYR A 175 -0.26 -16.75 -0.58
C TYR A 175 -0.61 -17.58 -1.83
N SER A 176 -0.59 -18.91 -1.75
CA SER A 176 -0.78 -19.81 -2.90
C SER A 176 -2.11 -19.57 -3.61
N ALA A 177 -3.19 -19.34 -2.86
CA ALA A 177 -4.51 -19.05 -3.44
C ALA A 177 -4.53 -17.73 -4.23
N MET A 178 -3.88 -16.67 -3.70
CA MET A 178 -3.78 -15.38 -4.39
C MET A 178 -2.89 -15.48 -5.63
N ALA A 179 -1.75 -16.18 -5.51
CA ALA A 179 -0.84 -16.44 -6.62
C ALA A 179 -1.55 -17.17 -7.76
N LEU A 180 -2.37 -18.18 -7.44
CA LEU A 180 -3.17 -18.93 -8.42
C LEU A 180 -4.26 -18.06 -9.06
N ASN A 181 -4.97 -17.25 -8.27
CA ASN A 181 -6.01 -16.36 -8.80
C ASN A 181 -5.44 -15.34 -9.81
N HIS A 182 -4.29 -14.74 -9.47
CA HIS A 182 -3.58 -13.86 -10.39
C HIS A 182 -3.09 -14.61 -11.63
N ARG A 183 -2.56 -15.83 -11.50
CA ARG A 183 -2.14 -16.68 -12.63
C ARG A 183 -3.28 -16.94 -13.61
N VAL A 184 -4.43 -17.41 -13.12
CA VAL A 184 -5.60 -17.73 -13.96
C VAL A 184 -6.10 -16.48 -14.68
N THR A 185 -6.13 -15.35 -13.99
CA THR A 185 -6.56 -14.07 -14.57
C THR A 185 -5.59 -13.59 -15.66
N ALA A 186 -4.28 -13.70 -15.41
CA ALA A 186 -3.25 -13.37 -16.39
C ALA A 186 -3.37 -14.26 -17.65
N MET A 187 -3.49 -15.58 -17.49
CA MET A 187 -3.61 -16.52 -18.61
C MET A 187 -4.87 -16.25 -19.45
N ARG A 188 -6.03 -16.03 -18.81
CA ARG A 188 -7.28 -15.71 -19.51
C ARG A 188 -7.14 -14.45 -20.36
N SER A 189 -6.66 -13.37 -19.73
CA SER A 189 -6.49 -12.07 -20.38
C SER A 189 -5.40 -12.07 -21.46
N LEU A 190 -4.32 -12.84 -21.27
CA LEU A 190 -3.29 -13.06 -22.29
C LEU A 190 -3.87 -13.82 -23.50
N ASN A 191 -4.59 -14.92 -23.29
CA ASN A 191 -5.19 -15.69 -24.38
C ASN A 191 -6.19 -14.87 -25.21
N GLU A 192 -7.04 -14.08 -24.56
CA GLU A 192 -7.93 -13.14 -25.24
C GLU A 192 -7.16 -12.12 -26.09
N THR A 193 -6.01 -11.69 -25.60
CA THR A 193 -5.17 -10.69 -26.27
C THR A 193 -4.38 -11.31 -27.42
N LEU A 194 -3.91 -12.56 -27.29
CA LEU A 194 -3.23 -13.33 -28.34
C LEU A 194 -4.13 -13.64 -29.54
N SER A 195 -5.46 -13.69 -29.36
CA SER A 195 -6.41 -13.80 -30.47
C SER A 195 -6.41 -12.59 -31.42
N LYS A 196 -5.75 -11.49 -31.04
CA LYS A 196 -5.66 -10.24 -31.80
C LYS A 196 -4.21 -9.96 -32.19
N PRO A 197 -3.95 -9.42 -33.40
CA PRO A 197 -2.61 -9.02 -33.80
C PRO A 197 -2.04 -7.96 -32.85
N CYS A 198 -0.72 -7.97 -32.65
CA CYS A 198 -0.02 -7.00 -31.81
C CYS A 198 -0.25 -5.58 -32.34
N ALA A 199 -0.75 -4.69 -31.47
CA ALA A 199 -1.10 -3.33 -31.86
C ALA A 199 0.13 -2.40 -31.89
N THR A 200 1.06 -2.60 -30.96
CA THR A 200 2.27 -1.80 -30.81
C THR A 200 3.45 -2.67 -30.37
N LYS A 201 4.65 -2.12 -30.43
CA LYS A 201 5.84 -2.76 -29.85
C LYS A 201 5.68 -3.00 -28.34
N SER A 202 5.11 -2.05 -27.61
CA SER A 202 4.88 -2.18 -26.16
C SER A 202 3.89 -3.30 -25.83
N ASP A 203 2.87 -3.51 -26.66
CA ASP A 203 1.94 -4.65 -26.55
C ASP A 203 2.67 -5.98 -26.75
N GLY A 204 3.57 -6.07 -27.74
CA GLY A 204 4.44 -7.24 -27.93
C GLY A 204 5.35 -7.50 -26.73
N ASP A 205 6.04 -6.48 -26.23
CA ASP A 205 6.90 -6.57 -25.05
C ASP A 205 6.11 -6.98 -23.79
N ALA A 206 4.89 -6.45 -23.61
CA ALA A 206 4.02 -6.83 -22.50
C ALA A 206 3.60 -8.31 -22.59
N ARG A 207 3.16 -8.80 -23.76
CA ARG A 207 2.76 -10.20 -23.97
C ARG A 207 3.93 -11.16 -23.72
N TYR A 208 5.09 -10.83 -24.26
CA TYR A 208 6.30 -11.64 -24.09
C TYR A 208 6.79 -11.65 -22.63
N GLY A 209 6.81 -10.48 -21.98
CA GLY A 209 7.12 -10.38 -20.55
C GLY A 209 6.14 -11.18 -19.68
N THR A 210 4.86 -11.20 -20.05
CA THR A 210 3.82 -11.95 -19.31
C THR A 210 4.04 -13.44 -19.40
N ILE A 211 4.28 -14.01 -20.59
CA ILE A 211 4.52 -15.45 -20.72
C ILE A 211 5.80 -15.88 -20.01
N LEU A 212 6.85 -15.05 -20.04
CA LEU A 212 8.08 -15.31 -19.28
C LEU A 212 7.80 -15.33 -17.77
N VAL A 213 7.04 -14.37 -17.26
CA VAL A 213 6.67 -14.34 -15.83
C VAL A 213 5.83 -15.55 -15.44
N LEU A 214 4.90 -15.99 -16.29
CA LEU A 214 4.10 -17.21 -16.07
C LEU A 214 4.95 -18.48 -16.10
N MET A 215 5.99 -18.52 -16.95
CA MET A 215 6.98 -19.60 -17.00
C MET A 215 7.79 -19.66 -15.71
N PHE A 216 8.31 -18.53 -15.22
CA PHE A 216 9.00 -18.48 -13.93
C PHE A 216 8.07 -18.81 -12.77
N GLN A 217 6.82 -18.37 -12.82
CA GLN A 217 5.84 -18.75 -11.80
C GLN A 217 5.61 -20.27 -11.79
N ALA A 218 5.56 -20.92 -12.96
CA ALA A 218 5.44 -22.37 -13.04
C ALA A 218 6.62 -23.10 -12.41
N SER A 219 7.84 -22.58 -12.53
CA SER A 219 9.02 -23.13 -11.83
C SER A 219 8.92 -23.04 -10.30
N CYS A 220 8.04 -22.19 -9.76
CA CYS A 220 7.80 -22.08 -8.32
C CYS A 220 6.63 -22.94 -7.83
N MET A 221 5.96 -23.71 -8.70
CA MET A 221 4.79 -24.52 -8.34
C MET A 221 5.18 -25.97 -8.05
N PRO A 222 4.52 -26.63 -7.07
CA PRO A 222 4.84 -28.00 -6.72
C PRO A 222 4.71 -29.03 -7.85
N ASP A 223 3.69 -28.88 -8.71
CA ASP A 223 3.40 -29.73 -9.87
C ASP A 223 3.57 -28.95 -11.19
N GLY A 224 4.51 -28.01 -11.22
CA GLY A 224 4.63 -27.01 -12.29
C GLY A 224 5.33 -27.47 -13.57
N MET A 225 5.80 -28.73 -13.67
CA MET A 225 6.63 -29.18 -14.79
C MET A 225 5.94 -29.03 -16.15
N THR A 226 4.73 -29.57 -16.29
CA THR A 226 3.98 -29.50 -17.56
C THR A 226 3.64 -28.06 -17.90
N ASP A 227 3.22 -27.28 -16.91
CA ASP A 227 2.95 -25.84 -17.05
C ASP A 227 4.17 -25.05 -17.50
N PHE A 228 5.35 -25.38 -16.98
CA PHE A 228 6.62 -24.79 -17.38
C PHE A 228 6.94 -25.11 -18.84
N LEU A 229 6.80 -26.37 -19.27
CA LEU A 229 7.06 -26.76 -20.65
C LEU A 229 6.07 -26.12 -21.65
N ILE A 230 4.79 -26.03 -21.27
CA ILE A 230 3.76 -25.37 -22.07
C ILE A 230 4.06 -23.88 -22.22
N THR A 231 4.37 -23.19 -21.12
CA THR A 231 4.67 -21.75 -21.14
C THR A 231 5.96 -21.45 -21.88
N LEU A 232 6.99 -22.30 -21.74
CA LEU A 232 8.23 -22.24 -22.50
C LEU A 232 7.99 -22.37 -24.01
N ARG A 233 7.12 -23.29 -24.45
CA ARG A 233 6.71 -23.42 -25.86
C ARG A 233 5.89 -22.21 -26.33
N GLY A 234 5.06 -21.66 -25.45
CA GLY A 234 4.32 -20.42 -25.67
C GLY A 234 5.20 -19.19 -25.92
N CYS A 235 6.39 -19.13 -25.31
CA CYS A 235 7.36 -18.05 -25.55
C CYS A 235 7.73 -17.95 -27.03
N MET A 236 7.94 -19.07 -27.74
CA MET A 236 8.23 -19.03 -29.17
C MET A 236 7.05 -18.57 -30.01
N VAL A 237 5.84 -18.99 -29.65
CA VAL A 237 4.63 -18.59 -30.39
C VAL A 237 4.50 -17.07 -30.31
N ILE A 238 4.66 -16.48 -29.12
CA ILE A 238 4.59 -15.04 -28.94
C ILE A 238 5.75 -14.34 -29.65
N GLU A 239 6.98 -14.86 -29.54
CA GLU A 239 8.14 -14.34 -30.27
C GLU A 239 7.88 -14.28 -31.78
N SER A 240 7.29 -15.32 -32.37
CA SER A 240 6.96 -15.36 -33.81
C SER A 240 5.92 -14.32 -34.24
N THR A 241 5.10 -13.84 -33.29
CA THR A 241 4.12 -12.77 -33.53
C THR A 241 4.69 -11.36 -33.34
N MET A 242 5.91 -11.24 -32.79
CA MET A 242 6.60 -9.98 -32.62
C MET A 242 7.46 -9.69 -33.87
N ALA A 243 7.50 -8.43 -34.33
CA ALA A 243 8.26 -8.00 -35.51
C ALA A 243 9.79 -7.92 -35.27
N GLY A 244 10.36 -8.93 -34.60
CA GLY A 244 11.80 -9.07 -34.31
C GLY A 244 12.28 -8.35 -33.03
N PHE A 245 13.29 -8.96 -32.38
CA PHE A 245 13.86 -8.48 -31.11
C PHE A 245 14.71 -7.21 -31.21
N LYS A 246 15.19 -6.79 -32.39
CA LYS A 246 16.19 -5.72 -32.52
C LYS A 246 15.77 -4.40 -31.89
N ASP A 247 14.48 -4.09 -31.95
CA ASP A 247 13.91 -2.91 -31.33
C ASP A 247 13.22 -3.21 -30.00
N SER A 248 13.13 -4.45 -29.51
CA SER A 248 12.41 -4.83 -28.28
C SER A 248 13.18 -4.49 -27.00
N SER A 249 12.44 -4.30 -25.90
CA SER A 249 13.03 -4.23 -24.55
C SER A 249 13.71 -5.55 -24.12
N PHE A 250 13.36 -6.66 -24.78
CA PHE A 250 13.90 -8.00 -24.58
C PHE A 250 14.98 -8.39 -25.59
N LYS A 251 15.58 -7.43 -26.30
CA LYS A 251 16.66 -7.70 -27.27
C LYS A 251 17.83 -8.53 -26.70
N ASP A 252 18.08 -8.40 -25.40
CA ASP A 252 19.16 -9.08 -24.68
C ASP A 252 18.72 -10.45 -24.09
N PHE A 253 17.49 -10.89 -24.37
CA PHE A 253 16.94 -12.20 -23.98
C PHE A 253 17.15 -13.25 -25.09
N SER A 254 18.06 -12.99 -26.02
CA SER A 254 18.44 -13.95 -27.04
C SER A 254 19.29 -15.08 -26.43
N ARG A 255 19.29 -16.25 -27.07
CA ARG A 255 20.17 -17.36 -26.69
C ARG A 255 21.63 -16.93 -26.64
N ASP A 256 22.07 -16.13 -27.61
CA ASP A 256 23.47 -15.70 -27.71
C ASP A 256 23.82 -14.72 -26.58
N SER A 257 22.89 -13.84 -26.18
CA SER A 257 23.02 -12.96 -25.02
C SER A 257 23.03 -13.72 -23.69
N TYR A 258 22.23 -14.78 -23.58
CA TYR A 258 22.24 -15.68 -22.41
C TYR A 258 23.59 -16.41 -22.28
N VAL A 259 24.10 -16.96 -23.38
CA VAL A 259 25.41 -17.61 -23.44
C VAL A 259 26.54 -16.65 -23.09
N GLU A 260 26.52 -15.44 -23.63
CA GLU A 260 27.54 -14.42 -23.36
C GLU A 260 27.49 -13.95 -21.91
N SER A 261 26.29 -13.87 -21.32
CA SER A 261 26.12 -13.56 -19.90
C SER A 261 26.75 -14.65 -19.01
N PHE A 262 26.54 -15.93 -19.32
CA PHE A 262 27.22 -17.03 -18.62
C PHE A 262 28.74 -16.99 -18.77
N ARG A 263 29.25 -16.68 -19.96
CA ARG A 263 30.70 -16.52 -20.21
C ARG A 263 31.30 -15.42 -19.33
N GLN A 264 30.58 -14.33 -19.12
CA GLN A 264 31.04 -13.21 -18.29
C GLN A 264 30.98 -13.50 -16.78
N LEU A 265 30.08 -14.39 -16.33
CA LEU A 265 30.01 -14.82 -14.93
C LEU A 265 31.06 -15.89 -14.57
N ILE A 266 31.39 -16.77 -15.52
CA ILE A 266 32.41 -17.82 -15.37
C ILE A 266 33.80 -17.20 -15.61
N THR A 267 34.14 -16.16 -14.84
CA THR A 267 35.45 -15.46 -14.89
C THR A 267 36.48 -15.97 -13.86
N CYS A 268 36.11 -16.95 -13.04
CA CYS A 268 37.02 -17.63 -12.10
C CYS A 268 36.98 -19.12 -12.40
N PRO A 269 38.09 -19.87 -12.42
CA PRO A 269 38.03 -21.31 -12.55
C PRO A 269 37.34 -21.84 -11.29
N PRO A 270 36.11 -22.35 -11.35
CA PRO A 270 35.59 -23.07 -10.21
C PRO A 270 36.43 -24.34 -10.16
N ASP A 271 37.12 -24.60 -9.06
CA ASP A 271 37.44 -25.99 -8.73
C ASP A 271 36.14 -26.77 -8.94
N LEU A 272 36.14 -27.75 -9.86
CA LEU A 272 34.97 -28.56 -10.19
C LEU A 272 34.49 -29.22 -8.90
N ALA A 273 33.59 -28.56 -8.17
CA ALA A 273 32.98 -29.08 -6.97
C ALA A 273 31.78 -29.95 -7.35
N TYR A 274 31.94 -30.82 -8.36
CA TYR A 274 31.01 -31.91 -8.56
C TYR A 274 31.40 -33.01 -7.59
N ASP A 275 30.43 -33.54 -6.88
CA ASP A 275 30.57 -34.90 -6.40
C ASP A 275 30.47 -35.82 -7.63
N GLU A 276 31.61 -36.28 -8.16
CA GLU A 276 31.68 -37.16 -9.33
C GLU A 276 30.80 -38.41 -9.17
N THR A 277 30.56 -38.83 -7.91
CA THR A 277 29.67 -39.97 -7.62
C THR A 277 28.23 -39.71 -8.07
N VAL A 278 27.74 -38.48 -7.98
CA VAL A 278 26.39 -38.09 -8.42
C VAL A 278 26.27 -38.16 -9.95
N LEU A 279 27.30 -37.74 -10.69
CA LEU A 279 27.31 -37.83 -12.16
C LEU A 279 27.37 -39.28 -12.63
N ASP A 280 28.05 -40.15 -11.89
CA ASP A 280 28.10 -41.58 -12.16
C ASP A 280 26.75 -42.27 -11.89
N GLU A 281 26.07 -41.90 -10.80
CA GLU A 281 24.70 -42.38 -10.50
C GLU A 281 23.69 -41.96 -11.56
N ILE A 282 23.73 -40.69 -11.99
CA ILE A 282 22.87 -40.20 -13.08
C ILE A 282 23.19 -40.95 -14.38
N SER A 283 24.48 -41.11 -14.72
CA SER A 283 24.89 -41.87 -15.91
C SER A 283 24.42 -43.33 -15.85
N ALA A 284 24.43 -43.96 -14.68
CA ALA A 284 23.93 -45.32 -14.50
C ALA A 284 22.41 -45.38 -14.70
N SER A 285 21.67 -44.41 -14.13
CA SER A 285 20.22 -44.29 -14.28
C SER A 285 19.82 -44.11 -15.75
N LEU A 286 20.48 -43.21 -16.49
CA LEU A 286 20.21 -42.97 -17.91
C LEU A 286 20.43 -44.23 -18.77
N ARG A 287 21.46 -45.03 -18.47
CA ARG A 287 21.69 -46.32 -19.16
C ARG A 287 20.55 -47.33 -18.94
N ILE A 288 19.92 -47.32 -17.76
CA ILE A 288 18.77 -48.17 -17.45
C ILE A 288 17.52 -47.69 -18.22
N ILE A 289 17.35 -46.37 -18.36
CA ILE A 289 16.21 -45.77 -19.04
C ILE A 289 16.31 -45.93 -20.57
N GLY A 290 17.52 -45.98 -21.12
CA GLY A 290 17.75 -46.00 -22.57
C GLY A 290 16.92 -47.05 -23.33
N PRO A 291 16.92 -48.33 -22.93
CA PRO A 291 16.10 -49.37 -23.56
C PRO A 291 14.58 -49.16 -23.47
N LEU A 292 14.11 -48.30 -22.57
CA LEU A 292 12.69 -48.00 -22.38
C LEU A 292 12.21 -46.86 -23.30
N CYS A 293 13.13 -46.08 -23.87
CA CYS A 293 12.82 -44.97 -24.78
C CYS A 293 12.34 -45.50 -26.14
N ARG A 294 11.14 -45.10 -26.57
CA ARG A 294 10.49 -45.56 -27.80
C ARG A 294 10.28 -44.43 -28.81
N SER A 295 10.13 -43.19 -28.35
CA SER A 295 9.89 -42.04 -29.22
C SER A 295 11.19 -41.33 -29.63
N VAL A 296 11.16 -40.64 -30.78
CA VAL A 296 12.29 -39.81 -31.24
C VAL A 296 12.58 -38.68 -30.25
N ALA A 297 11.54 -38.15 -29.59
CA ALA A 297 11.66 -37.13 -28.55
C ALA A 297 12.42 -37.66 -27.31
N GLU A 298 12.06 -38.84 -26.81
CA GLU A 298 12.73 -39.50 -25.68
C GLU A 298 14.20 -39.77 -25.99
N LEU A 299 14.50 -40.37 -27.15
CA LEU A 299 15.88 -40.66 -27.56
C LEU A 299 16.72 -39.39 -27.71
N ARG A 300 16.11 -38.29 -28.18
CA ARG A 300 16.80 -37.00 -28.30
C ARG A 300 17.11 -36.40 -26.93
N TYR A 301 16.17 -36.46 -25.98
CA TYR A 301 16.42 -36.05 -24.60
C TYR A 301 17.50 -36.90 -23.95
N LEU A 302 17.42 -38.23 -24.06
CA LEU A 302 18.42 -39.15 -23.53
C LEU A 302 19.84 -38.80 -24.03
N LEU A 303 20.01 -38.63 -25.35
CA LEU A 303 21.30 -38.27 -25.95
C LEU A 303 21.84 -36.94 -25.42
N HIS A 304 20.96 -35.94 -25.28
CA HIS A 304 21.34 -34.64 -24.72
C HIS A 304 21.76 -34.77 -23.25
N LEU A 305 21.03 -35.53 -22.43
CA LEU A 305 21.36 -35.73 -21.02
C LEU A 305 22.69 -36.48 -20.85
N GLU A 306 22.94 -37.53 -21.64
CA GLU A 306 24.24 -38.21 -21.66
C GLU A 306 25.37 -37.27 -22.06
N ARG A 307 25.14 -36.40 -23.07
CA ARG A 307 26.11 -35.41 -23.50
C ARG A 307 26.40 -34.36 -22.43
N ILE A 308 25.36 -33.90 -21.73
CA ILE A 308 25.48 -32.96 -20.61
C ILE A 308 26.35 -33.58 -19.51
N VAL A 309 26.07 -34.82 -19.11
CA VAL A 309 26.82 -35.55 -18.07
C VAL A 309 28.29 -35.80 -18.48
N GLN A 310 28.56 -36.07 -19.75
CA GLN A 310 29.94 -36.18 -20.26
C GLN A 310 30.68 -34.84 -20.21
N LEU A 311 30.03 -33.76 -20.66
CA LEU A 311 30.65 -32.43 -20.69
C LEU A 311 30.85 -31.86 -19.29
N ALA A 312 29.93 -32.09 -18.35
CA ALA A 312 30.04 -31.63 -16.97
C ALA A 312 31.35 -32.08 -16.30
N ARG A 313 31.84 -33.28 -16.61
CA ARG A 313 33.14 -33.80 -16.11
C ARG A 313 34.37 -33.04 -16.61
N THR A 314 34.24 -32.29 -17.70
CA THR A 314 35.39 -31.65 -18.39
C THR A 314 35.29 -30.14 -18.46
N SER A 315 34.07 -29.60 -18.55
CA SER A 315 33.81 -28.17 -18.67
C SER A 315 32.38 -27.85 -18.25
N VAL A 316 32.23 -27.16 -17.11
CA VAL A 316 30.95 -26.61 -16.63
C VAL A 316 30.33 -25.69 -17.67
N PHE A 317 31.16 -24.89 -18.34
CA PHE A 317 30.72 -23.94 -19.36
C PHE A 317 30.08 -24.66 -20.55
N GLU A 318 30.74 -25.67 -21.11
CA GLU A 318 30.19 -26.45 -22.23
C GLU A 318 28.94 -27.24 -21.83
N ALA A 319 28.90 -27.75 -20.59
CA ALA A 319 27.71 -28.38 -20.04
C ALA A 319 26.53 -27.40 -19.98
N CYS A 320 26.73 -26.18 -19.48
CA CYS A 320 25.71 -25.11 -19.46
C CYS A 320 25.16 -24.82 -20.86
N LEU A 321 26.03 -24.76 -21.88
CA LEU A 321 25.60 -24.49 -23.27
C LEU A 321 24.65 -25.57 -23.79
N VAL A 322 24.99 -26.84 -23.56
CA VAL A 322 24.15 -27.96 -24.00
C VAL A 322 22.85 -28.01 -23.19
N THR A 323 22.89 -27.75 -21.89
CA THR A 323 21.69 -27.65 -21.04
C THR A 323 20.75 -26.54 -21.53
N ALA A 324 21.27 -25.33 -21.80
CA ALA A 324 20.49 -24.22 -22.33
C ALA A 324 19.84 -24.56 -23.69
N GLY A 325 20.58 -25.25 -24.57
CA GLY A 325 20.06 -25.74 -25.84
C GLY A 325 18.96 -26.81 -25.70
N THR A 326 18.95 -27.53 -24.57
CA THR A 326 18.00 -28.64 -24.32
C THR A 326 16.60 -28.12 -23.99
N PHE A 327 16.47 -26.94 -23.36
CA PHE A 327 15.18 -26.25 -23.20
C PHE A 327 14.47 -25.99 -24.54
N SER A 328 15.24 -25.84 -25.63
CA SER A 328 14.68 -25.60 -26.98
C SER A 328 14.26 -26.89 -27.71
N LEU A 329 14.35 -28.07 -27.10
CA LEU A 329 13.95 -29.32 -27.76
C LEU A 329 12.42 -29.44 -27.89
N THR A 330 11.67 -29.05 -26.86
CA THR A 330 10.19 -29.03 -26.88
C THR A 330 9.64 -28.12 -27.98
N ASN A 331 10.34 -27.03 -28.23
CA ASN A 331 10.03 -26.06 -29.27
C ASN A 331 10.11 -26.62 -30.70
N LYS A 332 10.87 -27.70 -30.90
CA LYS A 332 11.03 -28.37 -32.20
C LYS A 332 10.06 -29.52 -32.40
N MET A 333 9.24 -29.84 -31.41
CA MET A 333 8.25 -30.92 -31.48
C MET A 333 6.97 -30.41 -32.15
N THR A 334 6.33 -31.28 -32.91
CA THR A 334 4.94 -31.12 -33.34
C THR A 334 3.99 -31.15 -32.13
N ASP A 335 2.74 -30.72 -32.32
CA ASP A 335 1.75 -30.75 -31.23
C ASP A 335 1.47 -32.15 -30.71
N GLU A 336 1.42 -33.13 -31.61
CA GLU A 336 1.22 -34.55 -31.27
C GLU A 336 2.41 -35.13 -30.52
N GLU A 337 3.64 -34.86 -30.99
CA GLU A 337 4.87 -35.30 -30.31
C GLU A 337 4.98 -34.67 -28.92
N PHE A 338 4.69 -33.38 -28.79
CA PHE A 338 4.73 -32.68 -27.51
C PHE A 338 3.70 -33.24 -26.54
N ALA A 339 2.44 -33.42 -26.97
CA ALA A 339 1.39 -33.98 -26.14
C ALA A 339 1.74 -35.39 -25.65
N SER A 340 2.24 -36.26 -26.54
CA SER A 340 2.67 -37.62 -26.18
C SER A 340 3.91 -37.65 -25.27
N PHE A 341 4.81 -36.68 -25.41
CA PHE A 341 6.02 -36.59 -24.59
C PHE A 341 5.72 -36.04 -23.19
N THR A 342 4.80 -35.10 -23.06
CA THR A 342 4.39 -34.52 -21.77
C THR A 342 3.29 -35.30 -21.04
N ASP A 343 2.76 -36.37 -21.64
CA ASP A 343 1.74 -37.23 -21.02
C ASP A 343 2.24 -37.78 -19.67
N PRO A 344 1.52 -37.56 -18.56
CA PRO A 344 1.85 -38.15 -17.26
C PRO A 344 1.99 -39.68 -17.27
N GLN A 345 1.35 -40.37 -18.21
CA GLN A 345 1.45 -41.82 -18.37
C GLN A 345 2.69 -42.26 -19.16
N ASN A 346 3.40 -41.34 -19.81
CA ASN A 346 4.67 -41.63 -20.47
C ASN A 346 5.82 -41.59 -19.43
N TYR A 347 5.91 -42.64 -18.62
CA TYR A 347 6.88 -42.70 -17.51
C TYR A 347 8.34 -42.52 -17.97
N SER A 348 8.72 -43.02 -19.15
CA SER A 348 10.04 -42.79 -19.72
C SER A 348 10.33 -41.30 -19.91
N ALA A 349 9.40 -40.56 -20.51
CA ALA A 349 9.56 -39.13 -20.71
C ALA A 349 9.54 -38.34 -19.39
N GLN A 350 8.68 -38.71 -18.43
CA GLN A 350 8.63 -38.08 -17.11
C GLN A 350 9.96 -38.24 -16.34
N ILE A 351 10.58 -39.43 -16.42
CA ILE A 351 11.88 -39.69 -15.78
C ILE A 351 13.01 -38.91 -16.50
N LEU A 352 13.00 -38.86 -17.83
CA LEU A 352 13.97 -38.07 -18.60
C LEU A 352 13.87 -36.57 -18.28
N LEU A 353 12.65 -36.03 -18.20
CA LEU A 353 12.41 -34.64 -17.81
C LEU A 353 12.87 -34.37 -16.37
N SER A 354 12.63 -35.31 -15.45
CA SER A 354 13.14 -35.19 -14.08
C SER A 354 14.67 -35.13 -14.04
N HIS A 355 15.35 -36.01 -14.78
CA HIS A 355 16.82 -35.96 -14.94
C HIS A 355 17.29 -34.64 -15.54
N PHE A 356 16.56 -34.11 -16.52
CA PHE A 356 16.89 -32.81 -17.13
C PHE A 356 16.89 -31.68 -16.11
N PHE A 357 15.82 -31.52 -15.31
CA PHE A 357 15.74 -30.46 -14.30
C PHE A 357 16.76 -30.64 -13.15
N VAL A 358 17.06 -31.88 -12.77
CA VAL A 358 18.10 -32.17 -11.77
C VAL A 358 19.48 -31.79 -12.30
N LEU A 359 19.81 -32.16 -13.54
CA LEU A 359 21.07 -31.82 -14.17
C LEU A 359 21.23 -30.32 -14.39
N ASP A 360 20.16 -29.64 -14.83
CA ASP A 360 20.11 -28.18 -14.94
C ASP A 360 20.47 -27.52 -13.61
N HIS A 361 19.85 -27.96 -12.51
CA HIS A 361 20.15 -27.46 -11.17
C HIS A 361 21.60 -27.71 -10.72
N ILE A 362 22.11 -28.94 -10.93
CA ILE A 362 23.49 -29.29 -10.55
C ILE A 362 24.50 -28.42 -11.31
N ILE A 363 24.30 -28.25 -12.61
CA ILE A 363 25.20 -27.50 -13.49
C ILE A 363 25.14 -26.01 -13.18
N GLU A 364 23.95 -25.47 -12.98
CA GLU A 364 23.73 -24.07 -12.62
C GLU A 364 24.39 -23.71 -11.27
N ASN A 365 24.24 -24.56 -10.25
CA ASN A 365 24.91 -24.39 -8.96
C ASN A 365 26.44 -24.44 -9.09
N ALA A 366 26.97 -25.37 -9.89
CA ALA A 366 28.40 -25.49 -10.13
C ALA A 366 28.96 -24.27 -10.88
N ALA A 367 28.21 -23.71 -11.82
CA ALA A 367 28.61 -22.54 -12.60
C ALA A 367 28.65 -21.25 -11.77
N MET A 368 27.78 -21.11 -10.76
CA MET A 368 27.61 -19.87 -9.98
C MET A 368 28.20 -19.90 -8.56
N GLY A 369 28.48 -21.08 -8.00
CA GLY A 369 28.93 -21.25 -6.62
C GLY A 369 27.84 -21.02 -5.57
N THR A 370 28.14 -21.36 -4.30
CA THR A 370 27.19 -21.32 -3.16
C THR A 370 26.80 -19.92 -2.67
N ASN A 371 27.45 -18.85 -3.15
CA ASN A 371 27.23 -17.48 -2.67
C ASN A 371 26.24 -16.66 -3.49
N CYS A 372 25.70 -17.18 -4.61
CA CYS A 372 24.68 -16.49 -5.37
C CYS A 372 23.28 -16.81 -4.81
N PHE A 373 22.94 -16.20 -3.68
CA PHE A 373 21.65 -16.34 -2.97
C PHE A 373 20.41 -15.84 -3.74
N LEU A 374 20.51 -15.57 -5.06
CA LEU A 374 19.38 -15.11 -5.88
C LEU A 374 18.57 -16.25 -6.53
N TYR A 375 18.98 -17.50 -6.42
CA TYR A 375 18.32 -18.64 -7.09
C TYR A 375 17.57 -19.55 -6.10
N SER A 376 16.44 -19.06 -5.62
CA SER A 376 15.39 -19.87 -4.98
C SER A 376 14.48 -20.58 -5.99
N TYR A 377 14.55 -20.21 -7.27
CA TYR A 377 13.60 -20.63 -8.32
C TYR A 377 13.77 -22.10 -8.75
N THR A 378 14.99 -22.55 -9.06
CA THR A 378 15.27 -23.95 -9.43
C THR A 378 15.20 -24.90 -8.24
N ARG A 379 15.46 -24.40 -7.01
CA ARG A 379 15.43 -25.19 -5.76
C ARG A 379 14.01 -25.63 -5.35
N ALA A 380 12.98 -24.82 -5.62
CA ALA A 380 11.59 -25.17 -5.32
C ALA A 380 11.01 -26.21 -6.31
N ALA A 381 11.33 -26.07 -7.61
CA ALA A 381 10.98 -27.06 -8.64
C ALA A 381 11.63 -28.44 -8.35
N THR A 382 12.94 -28.48 -8.10
CA THR A 382 13.66 -29.74 -7.83
C THR A 382 13.22 -30.42 -6.53
N LEU A 383 12.99 -29.67 -5.44
CA LEU A 383 12.51 -30.24 -4.17
C LEU A 383 11.08 -30.78 -4.26
N SER A 384 10.20 -30.14 -5.05
CA SER A 384 8.84 -30.62 -5.21
C SER A 384 8.72 -31.81 -6.17
N MET A 385 9.48 -31.80 -7.27
CA MET A 385 9.51 -32.92 -8.22
C MET A 385 10.09 -34.21 -7.60
N ALA A 386 11.09 -34.07 -6.72
CA ALA A 386 11.61 -35.19 -5.92
C ALA A 386 10.59 -35.74 -4.90
N ALA A 387 9.74 -34.86 -4.33
CA ALA A 387 8.69 -35.26 -3.38
C ALA A 387 7.50 -35.96 -4.07
N ALA A 388 7.08 -35.51 -5.26
CA ALA A 388 5.98 -36.13 -6.01
C ALA A 388 6.30 -37.57 -6.47
N THR A 389 7.56 -37.84 -6.84
CA THR A 389 8.01 -39.16 -7.27
C THR A 389 8.03 -40.18 -6.11
N SER A 390 8.30 -39.71 -4.88
CA SER A 390 8.31 -40.55 -3.68
C SER A 390 6.89 -40.91 -3.18
N THR A 391 5.87 -40.11 -3.53
CA THR A 391 4.53 -40.24 -2.95
C THR A 391 3.60 -41.14 -3.78
N SER A 392 3.86 -41.36 -5.07
CA SER A 392 3.01 -42.23 -5.90
C SER A 392 3.18 -43.74 -5.68
N MET A 393 4.25 -44.17 -4.99
CA MET A 393 4.49 -45.60 -4.69
C MET A 393 4.03 -46.03 -3.30
N ILE A 394 3.60 -45.11 -2.42
CA ILE A 394 3.20 -45.44 -1.05
C ILE A 394 2.00 -44.58 -0.62
N SER A 395 0.80 -44.90 -1.10
CA SER A 395 -0.44 -44.66 -0.34
C SER A 395 -1.64 -45.36 -0.96
N SER A 396 -1.70 -46.67 -0.71
CA SER A 396 -2.99 -47.33 -0.47
C SER A 396 -3.33 -47.19 1.01
N THR A 397 -3.69 -46.00 1.44
CA THR A 397 -4.34 -45.79 2.75
C THR A 397 -5.41 -44.74 2.59
N THR A 398 -6.65 -45.23 2.51
CA THR A 398 -7.88 -44.52 2.79
C THR A 398 -7.69 -43.59 3.98
N THR A 399 -7.52 -42.31 3.70
CA THR A 399 -7.70 -41.25 4.69
C THR A 399 -9.01 -40.59 4.33
N THR A 400 -10.04 -40.90 5.10
CA THR A 400 -11.34 -40.25 5.03
C THR A 400 -11.13 -38.77 5.33
N ALA A 401 -10.99 -37.95 4.28
CA ALA A 401 -11.06 -36.51 4.40
C ALA A 401 -12.44 -36.16 4.94
N ALA A 402 -12.47 -35.48 6.10
CA ALA A 402 -13.68 -34.80 6.53
C ALA A 402 -14.15 -33.87 5.39
N PRO A 403 -15.47 -33.77 5.12
CA PRO A 403 -15.96 -32.98 4.01
C PRO A 403 -15.54 -31.52 4.23
N ALA A 404 -14.66 -31.02 3.35
CA ALA A 404 -14.56 -29.58 3.13
C ALA A 404 -15.97 -29.10 2.76
N PRO A 405 -16.48 -27.99 3.33
CA PRO A 405 -17.76 -27.44 2.92
C PRO A 405 -17.66 -27.11 1.43
N SER A 406 -18.26 -27.96 0.62
CA SER A 406 -18.36 -27.82 -0.82
C SER A 406 -19.49 -26.83 -1.03
N CYS A 407 -19.21 -25.53 -0.87
CA CYS A 407 -20.15 -24.52 -1.34
C CYS A 407 -20.23 -24.64 -2.86
N THR A 408 -21.42 -24.48 -3.42
CA THR A 408 -21.64 -24.44 -4.86
C THR A 408 -21.82 -22.98 -5.29
N THR A 409 -21.29 -22.59 -6.44
CA THR A 409 -21.56 -21.26 -7.00
C THR A 409 -23.00 -21.25 -7.53
N ALA A 410 -23.85 -20.36 -7.02
CA ALA A 410 -25.25 -20.26 -7.42
C ALA A 410 -25.47 -19.14 -8.45
N VAL A 411 -26.46 -19.33 -9.32
CA VAL A 411 -26.87 -18.32 -10.30
C VAL A 411 -27.62 -17.18 -9.57
N PRO A 412 -27.19 -15.91 -9.71
CA PRO A 412 -27.86 -14.79 -9.05
C PRO A 412 -29.27 -14.52 -9.58
N ASP A 413 -30.14 -14.01 -8.70
CA ASP A 413 -31.47 -13.50 -9.09
C ASP A 413 -31.40 -12.14 -9.82
N LYS A 414 -32.55 -11.53 -10.11
CA LYS A 414 -32.65 -10.22 -10.79
C LYS A 414 -31.86 -9.10 -10.10
N ASN A 415 -31.71 -9.16 -8.78
CA ASN A 415 -31.03 -8.17 -7.96
C ASN A 415 -29.64 -8.67 -7.50
N GLY A 416 -29.17 -9.80 -8.04
CA GLY A 416 -27.89 -10.40 -7.70
C GLY A 416 -27.88 -11.26 -6.43
N PHE A 417 -29.04 -11.58 -5.83
CA PHE A 417 -29.09 -12.43 -4.63
C PHE A 417 -28.74 -13.88 -4.97
N VAL A 418 -27.98 -14.51 -4.08
CA VAL A 418 -27.73 -15.95 -4.08
C VAL A 418 -27.93 -16.51 -2.67
N PRO A 419 -28.28 -17.79 -2.52
CA PRO A 419 -28.42 -18.42 -1.20
C PRO A 419 -27.15 -18.24 -0.34
N PRO A 420 -27.26 -17.93 0.97
CA PRO A 420 -26.12 -17.67 1.85
C PRO A 420 -25.05 -18.79 1.89
N ASP A 421 -25.45 -20.03 1.61
CA ASP A 421 -24.56 -21.20 1.59
C ASP A 421 -23.73 -21.32 0.29
N SER A 422 -23.91 -20.39 -0.66
CA SER A 422 -23.21 -20.37 -1.95
C SER A 422 -21.85 -19.71 -1.84
N CYS A 423 -20.85 -20.15 -2.62
CA CYS A 423 -19.50 -19.56 -2.55
C CYS A 423 -19.45 -18.08 -2.97
N ASN A 424 -20.39 -17.64 -3.81
CA ASN A 424 -20.52 -16.28 -4.30
C ASN A 424 -21.56 -15.45 -3.51
N ALA A 425 -21.91 -15.87 -2.29
CA ALA A 425 -22.81 -15.13 -1.43
C ALA A 425 -22.08 -14.01 -0.67
N ASN A 426 -22.48 -12.77 -0.92
CA ASN A 426 -21.94 -11.60 -0.22
C ASN A 426 -22.79 -11.16 0.99
N TYR A 427 -24.03 -11.63 1.06
CA TYR A 427 -24.98 -11.31 2.13
C TYR A 427 -25.52 -12.60 2.77
N GLY A 428 -25.65 -12.60 4.10
CA GLY A 428 -26.27 -13.70 4.84
C GLY A 428 -27.81 -13.67 4.84
N PHE A 429 -28.40 -12.67 4.19
CA PHE A 429 -29.83 -12.40 4.14
C PHE A 429 -30.17 -11.64 2.86
N TYR A 430 -31.45 -11.55 2.51
CA TYR A 430 -31.90 -10.71 1.39
C TYR A 430 -32.00 -9.24 1.83
N PRO A 431 -31.17 -8.32 1.33
CA PRO A 431 -31.20 -6.92 1.77
C PRO A 431 -32.48 -6.21 1.30
N SER A 432 -33.18 -5.52 2.20
CA SER A 432 -34.37 -4.73 1.85
C SER A 432 -33.98 -3.36 1.29
N TRP A 433 -34.40 -3.08 0.06
CA TRP A 433 -34.19 -1.77 -0.55
C TRP A 433 -35.02 -0.68 0.16
N GLU A 434 -36.24 -1.01 0.58
CA GLU A 434 -37.20 -0.07 1.18
C GLU A 434 -36.65 0.50 2.49
N TRP A 435 -36.25 -0.39 3.40
CA TRP A 435 -35.80 0.03 4.73
C TRP A 435 -34.45 0.72 4.67
N ASN A 436 -33.51 0.23 3.85
CA ASN A 436 -32.23 0.90 3.66
C ASN A 436 -32.40 2.32 3.10
N LEU A 437 -33.35 2.53 2.16
CA LEU A 437 -33.66 3.85 1.64
C LEU A 437 -34.28 4.78 2.70
N VAL A 438 -35.20 4.28 3.52
CA VAL A 438 -35.80 5.07 4.62
C VAL A 438 -34.73 5.57 5.59
N PHE A 439 -33.80 4.69 5.99
CA PHE A 439 -32.67 5.09 6.83
C PHE A 439 -31.72 6.06 6.11
N ALA A 440 -31.43 5.85 4.82
CA ALA A 440 -30.60 6.76 4.04
C ALA A 440 -31.17 8.19 4.04
N ILE A 441 -32.47 8.33 3.80
CA ILE A 441 -33.17 9.63 3.81
C ILE A 441 -33.14 10.24 5.21
N ALA A 442 -33.43 9.45 6.25
CA ALA A 442 -33.41 9.93 7.63
C ALA A 442 -32.01 10.41 8.06
N PHE A 443 -30.95 9.68 7.70
CA PHE A 443 -29.57 10.09 7.94
C PHE A 443 -29.15 11.30 7.10
N ALA A 444 -29.66 11.45 5.87
CA ALA A 444 -29.42 12.63 5.06
C ALA A 444 -30.02 13.89 5.69
N ILE A 445 -31.29 13.82 6.13
CA ILE A 445 -32.00 14.92 6.79
C ILE A 445 -31.27 15.30 8.09
N THR A 446 -30.96 14.33 8.95
CA THR A 446 -30.30 14.61 10.23
C THR A 446 -28.91 15.22 10.03
N THR A 447 -28.15 14.76 9.02
CA THR A 447 -26.83 15.31 8.65
C THR A 447 -26.96 16.75 8.18
N PHE A 448 -27.93 17.05 7.31
CA PHE A 448 -28.18 18.39 6.82
C PHE A 448 -28.51 19.37 7.95
N VAL A 449 -29.37 18.96 8.89
CA VAL A 449 -29.69 19.78 10.06
C VAL A 449 -28.46 20.06 10.92
N HIS A 450 -27.61 19.05 11.21
CA HIS A 450 -26.35 19.24 11.94
C HIS A 450 -25.40 20.22 11.24
N VAL A 451 -25.31 20.15 9.91
CA VAL A 451 -24.50 21.09 9.10
C VAL A 451 -25.02 22.52 9.26
N VAL A 452 -26.32 22.73 9.08
CA VAL A 452 -26.95 24.05 9.24
C VAL A 452 -26.72 24.58 10.66
N GLN A 453 -26.97 23.76 11.69
CA GLN A 453 -26.77 24.14 13.08
C GLN A 453 -25.31 24.50 13.40
N ALA A 454 -24.33 23.76 12.86
CA ALA A 454 -22.91 24.04 13.07
C ALA A 454 -22.49 25.37 12.44
N VAL A 455 -23.02 25.71 11.26
CA VAL A 455 -22.76 26.98 10.57
C VAL A 455 -23.40 28.15 11.32
N VAL A 456 -24.68 28.04 11.68
CA VAL A 456 -25.45 29.09 12.36
C VAL A 456 -24.87 29.37 13.76
N LEU A 457 -24.56 28.31 14.53
CA LEU A 457 -24.07 28.44 15.90
C LEU A 457 -22.55 28.64 15.99
N LYS A 458 -21.84 28.62 14.85
CA LYS A 458 -20.39 28.85 14.71
C LYS A 458 -19.54 27.97 15.63
N LYS A 459 -19.95 26.72 15.85
CA LYS A 459 -19.26 25.75 16.72
C LYS A 459 -18.45 24.75 15.90
N ARG A 460 -17.17 25.03 15.70
CA ARG A 460 -16.25 24.20 14.87
C ARG A 460 -16.12 22.75 15.32
N PHE A 461 -16.28 22.46 16.61
CA PHE A 461 -16.13 21.10 17.11
C PHE A 461 -17.29 20.17 16.70
N CYS A 462 -18.43 20.73 16.28
CA CYS A 462 -19.55 19.96 15.74
C CYS A 462 -19.22 19.29 14.40
N TRP A 463 -18.07 19.58 13.80
CA TRP A 463 -17.62 18.81 12.64
C TRP A 463 -17.49 17.31 12.92
N VAL A 464 -17.16 16.94 14.16
CA VAL A 464 -17.06 15.53 14.59
C VAL A 464 -18.39 14.80 14.47
N ILE A 465 -19.50 15.41 14.91
CA ILE A 465 -20.83 14.77 14.82
C ILE A 465 -21.33 14.72 13.37
N ILE A 466 -21.02 15.74 12.57
CA ILE A 466 -21.37 15.75 11.15
C ILE A 466 -20.64 14.64 10.39
N MET A 467 -19.36 14.37 10.71
CA MET A 467 -18.65 13.23 10.11
C MET A 467 -19.33 11.91 10.42
N GLY A 468 -19.71 11.67 11.69
CA GLY A 468 -20.45 10.47 12.07
C GLY A 468 -21.79 10.34 11.34
N ALA A 469 -22.56 11.43 11.25
CA ALA A 469 -23.84 11.45 10.54
C ALA A 469 -23.69 11.23 9.03
N LEU A 470 -22.69 11.86 8.41
CA LEU A 470 -22.36 11.70 7.00
C LEU A 470 -21.95 10.27 6.66
N TRP A 471 -21.14 9.63 7.50
CA TRP A 471 -20.71 8.25 7.28
C TRP A 471 -21.89 7.27 7.36
N LEU A 472 -22.83 7.48 8.29
CA LEU A 472 -24.09 6.71 8.32
C LEU A 472 -24.95 6.97 7.08
N CYS A 473 -25.04 8.22 6.62
CA CYS A 473 -25.75 8.54 5.39
C CYS A 473 -25.16 7.81 4.18
N ILE A 474 -23.84 7.88 3.98
CA ILE A 474 -23.15 7.22 2.87
C ILE A 474 -23.29 5.70 2.99
N CYS A 475 -23.14 5.15 4.20
CA CYS A 475 -23.38 3.73 4.48
C CYS A 475 -24.74 3.28 3.95
N PHE A 476 -25.83 3.95 4.34
CA PHE A 476 -27.17 3.53 3.95
C PHE A 476 -27.49 3.80 2.47
N VAL A 477 -26.88 4.82 1.85
CA VAL A 477 -26.93 4.98 0.39
C VAL A 477 -26.29 3.78 -0.30
N LEU A 478 -25.09 3.37 0.13
CA LEU A 478 -24.39 2.21 -0.44
C LEU A 478 -25.15 0.90 -0.19
N ARG A 479 -25.78 0.72 0.99
CA ARG A 479 -26.64 -0.45 1.25
C ARG A 479 -27.88 -0.48 0.37
N THR A 480 -28.47 0.70 0.09
CA THR A 480 -29.61 0.80 -0.83
C THR A 480 -29.21 0.42 -2.26
N LEU A 481 -28.03 0.87 -2.71
CA LEU A 481 -27.49 0.48 -4.02
C LEU A 481 -27.12 -1.02 -4.05
N GLY A 482 -26.45 -1.52 -3.01
CA GLY A 482 -26.09 -2.92 -2.88
C GLY A 482 -27.29 -3.87 -2.77
N ALA A 483 -28.47 -3.39 -2.39
CA ALA A 483 -29.69 -4.20 -2.43
C ALA A 483 -30.14 -4.53 -3.88
N PHE A 484 -29.80 -3.68 -4.86
CA PHE A 484 -30.04 -3.93 -6.28
C PHE A 484 -28.90 -4.65 -6.98
N ASP A 485 -27.68 -4.51 -6.47
CA ASP A 485 -26.47 -5.08 -7.06
C ASP A 485 -25.66 -5.84 -6.00
N GLN A 486 -26.20 -6.99 -5.61
CA GLN A 486 -25.72 -7.73 -4.43
C GLN A 486 -24.39 -8.46 -4.65
N GLN A 487 -24.00 -8.68 -5.91
CA GLN A 487 -22.74 -9.34 -6.27
C GLN A 487 -21.54 -8.37 -6.21
N GLU A 488 -21.80 -7.06 -6.19
CA GLU A 488 -20.75 -6.04 -6.11
C GLU A 488 -20.19 -5.88 -4.69
N MET A 489 -19.03 -6.49 -4.48
CA MET A 489 -18.32 -6.49 -3.19
C MET A 489 -18.03 -5.10 -2.63
N ILE A 490 -17.85 -4.10 -3.50
CA ILE A 490 -17.52 -2.74 -3.05
C ILE A 490 -18.63 -2.12 -2.19
N TYR A 491 -19.90 -2.36 -2.52
CA TYR A 491 -21.03 -1.86 -1.74
C TYR A 491 -21.05 -2.49 -0.35
N VAL A 492 -20.83 -3.81 -0.29
CA VAL A 492 -20.83 -4.60 0.95
C VAL A 492 -19.68 -4.15 1.87
N VAL A 493 -18.46 -4.13 1.35
CA VAL A 493 -17.25 -3.83 2.13
C VAL A 493 -17.28 -2.39 2.64
N VAL A 494 -17.50 -1.41 1.76
CA VAL A 494 -17.45 0.01 2.15
C VAL A 494 -18.62 0.36 3.06
N SER A 495 -19.83 -0.13 2.80
CA SER A 495 -20.97 0.13 3.69
C SER A 495 -20.77 -0.50 5.07
N THR A 496 -20.24 -1.72 5.16
CA THR A 496 -19.94 -2.38 6.43
C THR A 496 -18.90 -1.63 7.24
N LEU A 497 -17.81 -1.19 6.59
CA LEU A 497 -16.78 -0.38 7.24
C LEU A 497 -17.36 0.93 7.79
N LEU A 498 -18.09 1.68 6.97
CA LEU A 498 -18.73 2.93 7.40
C LEU A 498 -19.73 2.70 8.53
N PHE A 499 -20.52 1.63 8.47
CA PHE A 499 -21.49 1.27 9.50
C PHE A 499 -20.82 1.00 10.84
N LEU A 500 -19.67 0.32 10.85
CA LEU A 500 -18.90 0.01 12.05
C LEU A 500 -18.17 1.23 12.63
N LEU A 501 -17.62 2.09 11.76
CA LEU A 501 -16.80 3.23 12.16
C LEU A 501 -17.60 4.48 12.58
N ALA A 502 -18.74 4.74 11.96
CA ALA A 502 -19.49 5.97 12.17
C ALA A 502 -19.87 6.27 13.66
N PRO A 503 -20.29 5.30 14.49
CA PRO A 503 -20.60 5.53 15.89
C PRO A 503 -19.42 5.99 16.75
N LEU A 504 -18.18 5.67 16.36
CA LEU A 504 -16.99 6.14 17.09
C LEU A 504 -16.94 7.67 17.10
N TRP A 505 -17.37 8.31 16.00
CA TRP A 505 -17.50 9.75 15.91
C TRP A 505 -18.57 10.30 16.85
N ILE A 506 -19.71 9.62 16.96
CA ILE A 506 -20.82 10.01 17.84
C ILE A 506 -20.38 9.90 19.31
N ASN A 507 -19.68 8.81 19.66
CA ASN A 507 -19.15 8.59 21.00
C ASN A 507 -18.09 9.64 21.37
N ALA A 508 -17.12 9.86 20.48
CA ALA A 508 -16.11 10.91 20.64
C ALA A 508 -16.74 12.30 20.82
N PHE A 509 -17.81 12.59 20.07
CA PHE A 509 -18.53 13.85 20.22
C PHE A 509 -19.18 13.99 21.60
N ALA A 510 -19.84 12.95 22.12
CA ALA A 510 -20.41 12.96 23.47
C ALA A 510 -19.33 13.24 24.54
N TYR A 511 -18.18 12.56 24.45
CA TYR A 511 -17.03 12.78 25.33
C TYR A 511 -16.55 14.23 25.28
N MET A 512 -16.43 14.77 24.08
CA MET A 512 -15.97 16.14 23.84
C MET A 512 -16.96 17.19 24.36
N VAL A 513 -18.27 16.95 24.26
CA VAL A 513 -19.29 17.88 24.79
C VAL A 513 -19.25 17.90 26.31
N ILE A 514 -19.23 16.73 26.96
CA ILE A 514 -19.17 16.63 28.43
C ILE A 514 -17.89 17.25 28.97
N ALA A 515 -16.73 17.00 28.36
CA ALA A 515 -15.49 17.65 28.74
C ALA A 515 -15.58 19.19 28.63
N ARG A 516 -16.24 19.73 27.59
CA ARG A 516 -16.45 21.18 27.48
C ARG A 516 -17.44 21.70 28.51
N LEU A 517 -18.48 20.95 28.85
CA LEU A 517 -19.41 21.31 29.92
C LEU A 517 -18.70 21.35 31.27
N ILE A 518 -17.84 20.37 31.58
CA ILE A 518 -17.02 20.38 32.80
C ILE A 518 -16.11 21.62 32.81
N TYR A 519 -15.41 21.88 31.71
CA TYR A 519 -14.51 23.04 31.61
C TYR A 519 -15.23 24.38 31.75
N PHE A 520 -16.45 24.47 31.24
CA PHE A 520 -17.23 25.71 31.19
C PHE A 520 -18.05 25.96 32.46
N LEU A 521 -18.60 24.92 33.09
CA LEU A 521 -19.53 25.03 34.21
C LEU A 521 -18.89 24.78 35.59
N ILE A 522 -17.78 24.04 35.66
CA ILE A 522 -17.12 23.72 36.94
C ILE A 522 -15.93 24.67 37.15
N PRO A 523 -15.87 25.44 38.26
CA PRO A 523 -14.78 26.38 38.53
C PRO A 523 -13.39 25.72 38.52
N GLU A 524 -13.28 24.52 39.11
CA GLU A 524 -12.04 23.75 39.20
C GLU A 524 -11.64 23.06 37.88
N GLN A 525 -12.53 23.04 36.87
CA GLN A 525 -12.33 22.38 35.57
C GLN A 525 -11.94 20.90 35.66
N LYS A 526 -12.28 20.25 36.79
CA LYS A 526 -11.97 18.86 37.11
C LYS A 526 -13.20 18.16 37.66
N VAL A 527 -13.31 16.86 37.40
CA VAL A 527 -14.28 15.95 37.98
C VAL A 527 -13.54 14.67 38.34
N LEU A 528 -13.77 14.14 39.56
CA LEU A 528 -13.02 12.98 40.10
C LEU A 528 -11.49 13.15 40.03
N ASN A 529 -11.01 14.37 40.28
CA ASN A 529 -9.60 14.77 40.17
C ASN A 529 -8.99 14.71 38.75
N ILE A 530 -9.79 14.42 37.72
CA ILE A 530 -9.36 14.39 36.32
C ILE A 530 -9.67 15.73 35.66
N SER A 531 -8.69 16.31 34.95
CA SER A 531 -8.90 17.53 34.16
C SER A 531 -9.76 17.27 32.93
N ALA A 532 -10.73 18.16 32.69
CA ALA A 532 -11.62 18.10 31.52
C ALA A 532 -10.88 17.94 30.17
N ARG A 533 -9.70 18.56 30.03
CA ARG A 533 -8.91 18.49 28.77
C ARG A 533 -8.31 17.12 28.52
N TRP A 534 -7.97 16.41 29.59
CA TRP A 534 -7.39 15.07 29.50
C TRP A 534 -8.49 14.01 29.37
N LEU A 535 -9.63 14.23 30.04
CA LEU A 535 -10.80 13.36 29.97
C LEU A 535 -11.21 13.00 28.53
N ALA A 536 -11.54 14.00 27.70
CA ALA A 536 -11.94 13.72 26.32
C ALA A 536 -10.83 13.03 25.49
N LYS A 537 -9.55 13.35 25.74
CA LYS A 537 -8.45 12.73 25.01
C LYS A 537 -8.26 11.26 25.38
N ALA A 538 -8.36 10.94 26.67
CA ALA A 538 -8.18 9.59 27.18
C ALA A 538 -9.25 8.65 26.63
N PHE A 539 -10.53 9.04 26.72
CA PHE A 539 -11.62 8.19 26.24
C PHE A 539 -11.67 8.07 24.71
N VAL A 540 -11.36 9.14 23.97
CA VAL A 540 -11.22 9.03 22.50
C VAL A 540 -10.04 8.14 22.11
N ALA A 541 -8.91 8.23 22.81
CA ALA A 541 -7.77 7.34 22.56
C ALA A 541 -8.11 5.88 22.87
N ALA A 542 -8.84 5.63 23.95
CA ALA A 542 -9.29 4.29 24.34
C ALA A 542 -10.22 3.66 23.28
N ASP A 543 -11.14 4.44 22.72
CA ASP A 543 -12.00 4.00 21.61
C ASP A 543 -11.17 3.67 20.35
N ILE A 544 -10.18 4.51 20.00
CA ILE A 544 -9.30 4.27 18.84
C ILE A 544 -8.49 2.97 19.02
N VAL A 545 -7.94 2.73 20.22
CA VAL A 545 -7.22 1.49 20.52
C VAL A 545 -8.16 0.29 20.43
N SER A 546 -9.36 0.39 21.01
CA SER A 546 -10.38 -0.67 20.94
C SER A 546 -10.78 -0.97 19.49
N PHE A 547 -10.89 0.06 18.65
CA PHE A 547 -11.13 -0.09 17.22
C PHE A 547 -10.02 -0.84 16.51
N PHE A 548 -8.74 -0.55 16.78
CA PHE A 548 -7.64 -1.30 16.16
C PHE A 548 -7.63 -2.78 16.58
N VAL A 549 -7.99 -3.08 17.83
CA VAL A 549 -8.18 -4.47 18.30
C VAL A 549 -9.32 -5.14 17.53
N GLN A 550 -10.44 -4.45 17.32
CA GLN A 550 -11.56 -4.96 16.51
C GLN A 550 -11.15 -5.14 15.03
N ALA A 551 -10.42 -4.20 14.44
CA ALA A 551 -9.95 -4.31 13.06
C ALA A 551 -9.02 -5.51 12.86
N ALA A 552 -8.09 -5.74 13.81
CA ALA A 552 -7.23 -6.92 13.82
C ALA A 552 -8.05 -8.21 13.95
N GLY A 553 -8.97 -8.28 14.91
CA GLY A 553 -9.85 -9.44 15.08
C GLY A 553 -10.76 -9.71 13.88
N GLY A 554 -11.29 -8.64 13.26
CA GLY A 554 -12.12 -8.71 12.06
C GLY A 554 -11.35 -9.18 10.82
N SER A 555 -10.08 -8.76 10.67
CA SER A 555 -9.21 -9.27 9.61
C SER A 555 -8.91 -10.75 9.76
N MET A 556 -8.72 -11.22 11.00
CA MET A 556 -8.48 -12.64 11.28
C MET A 556 -9.75 -13.50 11.08
N LEU A 557 -10.93 -12.92 11.31
CA LEU A 557 -12.22 -13.54 11.02
C LEU A 557 -12.49 -13.75 9.52
N ALA A 558 -11.85 -12.97 8.65
CA ALA A 558 -12.03 -13.05 7.20
C ALA A 558 -11.21 -14.19 6.55
N ASP A 559 -10.26 -14.78 7.28
CA ASP A 559 -9.46 -15.91 6.79
C ASP A 559 -10.26 -17.22 6.89
N GLN A 560 -10.85 -17.63 5.76
CA GLN A 560 -11.68 -18.84 5.69
C GLN A 560 -10.86 -20.15 5.65
N ASN A 561 -9.54 -20.07 5.46
CA ASN A 561 -8.68 -21.24 5.31
C ASN A 561 -8.22 -21.83 6.65
N ASP A 562 -8.44 -21.10 7.76
CA ASP A 562 -7.94 -21.47 9.08
C ASP A 562 -9.02 -21.22 10.15
N ALA A 563 -9.79 -22.26 10.45
CA ALA A 563 -10.88 -22.21 11.43
C ALA A 563 -10.38 -21.86 12.86
N GLU A 564 -9.12 -22.14 13.17
CA GLU A 564 -8.52 -21.77 14.46
C GLU A 564 -8.24 -20.26 14.51
N LYS A 565 -7.64 -19.70 13.46
CA LYS A 565 -7.45 -18.24 13.35
C LYS A 565 -8.76 -17.48 13.30
N ALA A 566 -9.78 -17.99 12.61
CA ALA A 566 -11.11 -17.38 12.61
C ALA A 566 -11.72 -17.33 14.03
N ARG A 567 -11.62 -18.42 14.80
CA ARG A 567 -12.07 -18.46 16.21
C ARG A 567 -11.27 -17.53 17.11
N LEU A 568 -9.94 -17.46 16.92
CA LEU A 568 -9.09 -16.51 17.64
C LEU A 568 -9.47 -15.06 17.28
N GLY A 569 -9.68 -14.79 16.00
CA GLY A 569 -10.16 -13.51 15.47
C GLY A 569 -11.48 -13.10 16.10
N GLN A 570 -12.43 -14.02 16.23
CA GLN A 570 -13.70 -13.80 16.92
C GLN A 570 -13.48 -13.34 18.37
N LYS A 571 -12.63 -14.04 19.12
CA LYS A 571 -12.32 -13.68 20.52
C LYS A 571 -11.63 -12.32 20.62
N VAL A 572 -10.68 -12.03 19.74
CA VAL A 572 -9.98 -10.73 19.68
C VAL A 572 -10.95 -9.59 19.35
N TYR A 573 -11.84 -9.82 18.37
CA TYR A 573 -12.89 -8.87 18.00
C TYR A 573 -13.83 -8.58 19.17
N MET A 574 -14.33 -9.64 19.83
CA MET A 574 -15.20 -9.52 21.02
C MET A 574 -14.49 -8.82 22.19
N ALA A 575 -13.20 -9.09 22.41
CA ALA A 575 -12.42 -8.40 23.43
C ALA A 575 -12.37 -6.89 23.16
N GLY A 576 -12.18 -6.48 21.89
CA GLY A 576 -12.22 -5.08 21.49
C GLY A 576 -13.57 -4.40 21.77
N ILE A 577 -14.70 -5.09 21.52
CA ILE A 577 -16.04 -4.58 21.87
C ILE A 577 -16.22 -4.50 23.39
N GLY A 578 -15.79 -5.51 24.13
CA GLY A 578 -15.91 -5.56 25.59
C GLY A 578 -15.11 -4.44 26.27
N VAL A 579 -13.88 -4.18 25.81
CA VAL A 579 -13.05 -3.08 26.29
C VAL A 579 -13.71 -1.72 25.98
N GLN A 580 -14.27 -1.56 24.78
CA GLN A 580 -15.02 -0.35 24.41
C GLN A 580 -16.24 -0.13 25.34
N LEU A 581 -17.01 -1.19 25.62
CA LEU A 581 -18.15 -1.13 26.54
C LEU A 581 -17.72 -0.70 27.95
N ALA A 582 -16.64 -1.28 28.47
CA ALA A 582 -16.12 -0.96 29.79
C ALA A 582 -15.75 0.53 29.91
N PHE A 583 -15.12 1.10 28.88
CA PHE A 583 -14.78 2.52 28.88
C PHE A 583 -16.01 3.42 28.74
N VAL A 584 -17.00 3.06 27.92
CA VAL A 584 -18.27 3.81 27.85
C VAL A 584 -18.99 3.81 29.20
N ILE A 585 -19.06 2.67 29.89
CA ILE A 585 -19.67 2.58 31.23
C ILE A 585 -18.88 3.43 32.25
N ALA A 586 -17.55 3.35 32.24
CA ALA A 586 -16.71 4.20 33.08
C ALA A 586 -16.94 5.69 32.80
N PHE A 587 -17.14 6.06 31.53
CA PHE A 587 -17.47 7.43 31.15
C PHE A 587 -18.86 7.88 31.62
N ILE A 588 -19.86 6.99 31.55
CA ILE A 588 -21.19 7.24 32.13
C ILE A 588 -21.05 7.51 33.63
N PHE A 589 -20.24 6.73 34.36
CA PHE A 589 -19.98 6.97 35.78
C PHE A 589 -19.36 8.36 36.03
N VAL A 590 -18.36 8.77 35.24
CA VAL A 590 -17.80 10.13 35.31
C VAL A 590 -18.86 11.19 35.03
N THR A 591 -19.76 10.93 34.08
CA THR A 591 -20.85 11.84 33.70
C THR A 591 -21.88 11.97 34.82
N VAL A 592 -22.21 10.88 35.52
CA VAL A 592 -23.05 10.88 36.73
C VAL A 592 -22.37 11.69 37.84
N ALA A 593 -21.06 11.49 38.07
CA ALA A 593 -20.31 12.27 39.05
C ALA A 593 -20.32 13.78 38.72
N PHE A 594 -20.16 14.13 37.44
CA PHE A 594 -20.32 15.50 36.94
C PHE A 594 -21.73 16.05 37.22
N GLN A 595 -22.77 15.28 36.89
CA GLN A 595 -24.17 15.68 37.11
C GLN A 595 -24.47 15.90 38.59
N CYS A 596 -24.05 14.99 39.47
CA CYS A 596 -24.19 15.13 40.92
C CYS A 596 -23.45 16.35 41.46
N ARG A 597 -22.27 16.68 40.90
CA ARG A 597 -21.52 17.88 41.28
C ARG A 597 -22.20 19.14 40.77
N LEU A 598 -22.69 19.14 39.54
CA LEU A 598 -23.42 20.24 38.92
C LEU A 598 -24.71 20.55 39.71
N HIS A 599 -25.49 19.53 40.07
CA HIS A 599 -26.71 19.69 40.85
C HIS A 599 -26.44 20.30 42.23
N ARG A 600 -25.36 19.87 42.91
CA ARG A 600 -24.93 20.46 44.19
C ARG A 600 -24.55 21.94 44.06
N LEU A 601 -23.87 22.32 42.97
CA LEU A 601 -23.49 23.72 42.72
C LEU A 601 -24.69 24.60 42.36
N MET A 602 -25.65 24.06 41.60
CA MET A 602 -26.91 24.75 41.28
C MET A 602 -27.76 24.98 42.53
N ASN A 603 -27.96 23.94 43.35
CA ASN A 603 -28.77 24.05 44.58
C ASN A 603 -28.09 24.91 45.65
N GLY A 604 -26.76 24.95 45.68
CA GLY A 604 -26.01 25.82 46.59
C GLY A 604 -25.94 27.29 46.17
N GLY A 605 -26.60 27.69 45.07
CA GLY A 605 -26.60 29.07 44.55
C GLY A 605 -25.23 29.58 44.06
N LYS A 606 -24.21 28.70 44.01
CA LYS A 606 -22.82 29.06 43.66
C LYS A 606 -22.58 29.14 42.15
N LEU A 607 -23.53 28.68 41.34
CA LEU A 607 -23.44 28.75 39.89
C LEU A 607 -24.12 30.03 39.37
N GLN A 608 -23.30 31.06 39.12
CA GLN A 608 -23.74 32.38 38.66
C GLN A 608 -24.36 32.39 37.25
N ARG A 609 -24.28 31.26 36.52
CA ARG A 609 -24.78 31.09 35.14
C ARG A 609 -25.69 29.86 35.04
N SER A 610 -26.92 29.98 35.54
CA SER A 610 -27.95 28.95 35.38
C SER A 610 -28.71 29.14 34.07
N GLU A 611 -28.16 28.63 32.97
CA GLU A 611 -28.82 28.60 31.66
C GLU A 611 -29.86 27.46 31.59
N ALA A 612 -31.10 27.77 31.16
CA ALA A 612 -32.22 26.82 31.09
C ALA A 612 -31.91 25.56 30.26
N TRP A 613 -30.97 25.65 29.32
CA TRP A 613 -30.61 24.59 28.38
C TRP A 613 -29.55 23.60 28.90
N VAL A 614 -28.92 23.86 30.04
CA VAL A 614 -27.88 22.97 30.60
C VAL A 614 -28.43 21.60 30.97
N ARG A 615 -29.55 21.56 31.71
CA ARG A 615 -30.16 20.30 32.16
C ARG A 615 -30.67 19.44 30.98
N PRO A 616 -31.42 19.99 30.00
CA PRO A 616 -31.80 19.26 28.80
C PRO A 616 -30.61 18.67 28.05
N LEU A 617 -29.51 19.42 27.93
CA LEU A 617 -28.32 18.94 27.22
C LEU A 617 -27.66 17.77 27.93
N VAL A 618 -27.55 17.80 29.27
CA VAL A 618 -26.98 16.67 30.02
C VAL A 618 -27.88 15.43 29.92
N TRP A 619 -29.20 15.57 30.00
CA TRP A 619 -30.13 14.45 29.77
C TRP A 619 -30.04 13.90 28.35
N THR A 620 -29.89 14.77 27.35
CA THR A 620 -29.67 14.37 25.95
C THR A 620 -28.39 13.55 25.82
N LEU A 621 -27.30 13.94 26.49
CA LEU A 621 -26.06 13.19 26.49
C LEU A 621 -26.19 11.82 27.17
N PHE A 622 -26.95 11.71 28.27
CA PHE A 622 -27.25 10.41 28.86
C PHE A 622 -28.07 9.52 27.93
N ALA A 623 -29.06 10.07 27.24
CA ALA A 623 -29.82 9.32 26.24
C ALA A 623 -28.92 8.81 25.10
N VAL A 624 -28.04 9.67 24.58
CA VAL A 624 -27.06 9.29 23.54
C VAL A 624 -26.11 8.19 24.04
N LEU A 625 -25.54 8.33 25.24
CA LEU A 625 -24.65 7.32 25.82
C LEU A 625 -25.39 5.99 26.06
N GLY A 626 -26.65 6.02 26.49
CA GLY A 626 -27.49 4.83 26.64
C GLY A 626 -27.74 4.12 25.31
N LEU A 627 -28.07 4.86 24.25
CA LEU A 627 -28.26 4.30 22.90
C LEU A 627 -26.96 3.70 22.34
N ILE A 628 -25.81 4.29 22.66
CA ILE A 628 -24.49 3.72 22.32
C ILE A 628 -24.26 2.42 23.08
N VAL A 629 -24.59 2.34 24.36
CA VAL A 629 -24.50 1.09 25.14
C VAL A 629 -25.39 -0.01 24.55
N VAL A 630 -26.64 0.31 24.19
CA VAL A 630 -27.55 -0.65 23.52
C VAL A 630 -26.90 -1.22 22.26
N ARG A 631 -26.35 -0.37 21.39
CA ARG A 631 -25.62 -0.79 20.20
C ARG A 631 -24.44 -1.71 20.54
N ILE A 632 -23.59 -1.32 21.49
CA ILE A 632 -22.37 -2.09 21.84
C ILE A 632 -22.76 -3.47 22.41
N VAL A 633 -23.80 -3.54 23.25
CA VAL A 633 -24.32 -4.80 23.78
C VAL A 633 -24.88 -5.67 22.67
N PHE A 634 -25.66 -5.10 21.75
CA PHE A 634 -26.14 -5.83 20.56
C PHE A 634 -24.98 -6.41 19.75
N ARG A 635 -23.92 -5.63 19.50
CA ARG A 635 -22.72 -6.12 18.79
C ARG A 635 -22.01 -7.25 19.52
N LEU A 636 -21.96 -7.20 20.85
CA LEU A 636 -21.38 -8.29 21.65
C LEU A 636 -22.21 -9.57 21.52
N ILE A 637 -23.54 -9.46 21.46
CA ILE A 637 -24.46 -10.61 21.29
C ILE A 637 -24.40 -11.16 19.86
N GLU A 638 -24.41 -10.28 18.85
CA GLU A 638 -24.34 -10.62 17.42
C GLU A 638 -23.14 -11.52 17.12
N PHE A 639 -21.95 -11.11 17.58
CA PHE A 639 -20.71 -11.86 17.36
C PHE A 639 -20.42 -12.90 18.45
N GLY A 640 -21.19 -12.92 19.54
CA GLY A 640 -20.99 -13.84 20.66
C GLY A 640 -21.25 -15.31 20.31
N LYS A 641 -22.18 -15.57 19.38
CA LYS A 641 -22.52 -16.93 18.92
C LYS A 641 -21.70 -17.43 17.72
N GLY A 642 -20.89 -16.57 17.11
CA GLY A 642 -20.10 -16.89 15.91
C GLY A 642 -20.92 -16.97 14.61
N PRO A 643 -20.26 -17.23 13.47
CA PRO A 643 -20.87 -17.27 12.14
C PRO A 643 -21.58 -18.60 11.81
N SER A 644 -22.11 -19.31 12.82
CA SER A 644 -22.80 -20.58 12.61
C SER A 644 -24.19 -20.37 12.01
N ALA A 645 -24.70 -21.34 11.23
CA ALA A 645 -26.06 -21.36 10.69
C ALA A 645 -27.16 -21.22 11.77
N ASP A 646 -26.83 -21.51 13.03
CA ASP A 646 -27.70 -21.37 14.20
C ASP A 646 -27.77 -19.95 14.78
N ASN A 647 -27.17 -18.94 14.13
CA ASN A 647 -27.22 -17.55 14.59
C ASN A 647 -28.30 -16.75 13.84
N PRO A 648 -29.55 -16.68 14.35
CA PRO A 648 -30.66 -16.03 13.65
C PRO A 648 -30.45 -14.51 13.50
N ILE A 649 -29.53 -13.92 14.27
CA ILE A 649 -29.22 -12.49 14.24
C ILE A 649 -28.51 -12.12 12.93
N LEU A 650 -27.61 -12.98 12.44
CA LEU A 650 -26.86 -12.75 11.20
C LEU A 650 -27.70 -13.00 9.94
N GLN A 651 -28.84 -13.71 10.08
CA GLN A 651 -29.73 -14.07 8.96
C GLN A 651 -30.88 -13.09 8.75
N HIS A 652 -31.05 -12.09 9.62
CA HIS A 652 -32.16 -11.14 9.53
C HIS A 652 -31.68 -9.70 9.65
N GLU A 653 -31.80 -8.95 8.56
CA GLU A 653 -31.43 -7.52 8.51
C GLU A 653 -32.16 -6.68 9.57
N ALA A 654 -33.38 -7.07 9.93
CA ALA A 654 -34.23 -6.34 10.88
C ALA A 654 -33.54 -6.08 12.23
N TYR A 655 -32.73 -7.03 12.73
CA TYR A 655 -32.00 -6.84 13.99
C TYR A 655 -30.95 -5.73 13.87
N GLN A 656 -30.18 -5.71 12.78
CA GLN A 656 -29.18 -4.68 12.50
C GLN A 656 -29.83 -3.30 12.31
N LEU A 657 -31.01 -3.24 11.69
CA LEU A 657 -31.73 -1.97 11.53
C LEU A 657 -32.31 -1.46 12.86
N CYS A 658 -32.95 -2.33 13.64
CA CYS A 658 -33.68 -1.93 14.85
C CYS A 658 -32.80 -1.73 16.08
N LEU A 659 -31.78 -2.57 16.27
CA LEU A 659 -30.94 -2.57 17.48
C LEU A 659 -29.60 -1.87 17.27
N ASP A 660 -29.28 -1.52 16.03
CA ASP A 660 -28.04 -0.81 15.72
C ASP A 660 -28.28 0.52 14.99
N ALA A 661 -28.86 0.50 13.79
CA ALA A 661 -29.04 1.71 13.00
C ALA A 661 -30.02 2.71 13.65
N PHE A 662 -31.16 2.22 14.15
CA PHE A 662 -32.20 3.05 14.76
C PHE A 662 -31.74 3.78 16.02
N PRO A 663 -31.06 3.15 17.01
CA PRO A 663 -30.48 3.86 18.14
C PRO A 663 -29.52 4.98 17.72
N MET A 664 -28.70 4.77 16.69
CA MET A 664 -27.78 5.80 16.19
C MET A 664 -28.52 6.94 15.50
N LEU A 665 -29.58 6.65 14.75
CA LEU A 665 -30.45 7.67 14.18
C LEU A 665 -31.11 8.53 15.27
N VAL A 666 -31.69 7.88 16.29
CA VAL A 666 -32.31 8.57 17.43
C VAL A 666 -31.27 9.44 18.15
N ALA A 667 -30.06 8.94 18.37
CA ALA A 667 -28.96 9.70 18.98
C ALA A 667 -28.64 10.99 18.20
N LEU A 668 -28.61 10.92 16.87
CA LEU A 668 -28.39 12.11 16.02
C LEU A 668 -29.57 13.08 16.07
N VAL A 669 -30.80 12.57 16.07
CA VAL A 669 -32.03 13.38 16.12
C VAL A 669 -32.17 14.11 17.46
N VAL A 670 -31.91 13.46 18.59
CA VAL A 670 -31.97 14.13 19.91
C VAL A 670 -30.88 15.19 20.05
N LEU A 671 -29.70 14.98 19.44
CA LEU A 671 -28.64 15.99 19.39
C LEU A 671 -28.96 17.16 18.45
N ASN A 672 -29.78 16.95 17.42
CA ASN A 672 -30.34 18.04 16.62
C ASN A 672 -31.34 18.85 17.44
N ALA A 673 -32.19 18.20 18.25
CA ALA A 673 -33.17 18.89 19.08
C ALA A 673 -32.50 19.74 20.18
N VAL A 674 -31.47 19.20 20.85
CA VAL A 674 -30.73 19.89 21.92
C VAL A 674 -29.26 20.03 21.54
N HIS A 675 -28.98 21.03 20.70
CA HIS A 675 -27.63 21.20 20.18
C HIS A 675 -26.68 21.84 21.22
N PRO A 676 -25.44 21.32 21.42
CA PRO A 676 -24.49 21.83 22.42
C PRO A 676 -24.14 23.32 22.29
N GLY A 677 -24.24 23.86 21.07
CA GLY A 677 -24.06 25.28 20.78
C GLY A 677 -25.08 26.21 21.43
N MET A 678 -26.21 25.68 21.91
CA MET A 678 -27.22 26.44 22.66
C MET A 678 -26.75 26.77 24.09
N VAL A 679 -25.97 25.88 24.70
CA VAL A 679 -25.46 26.02 26.08
C VAL A 679 -24.08 26.66 26.12
N LEU A 680 -23.17 26.26 25.23
CA LEU A 680 -21.79 26.72 25.24
C LEU A 680 -21.65 28.12 24.61
N LYS A 681 -22.25 29.16 25.21
CA LYS A 681 -22.19 30.56 24.75
C LYS A 681 -21.26 31.40 25.65
N GLY A 682 -20.40 32.25 25.07
CA GLY A 682 -19.58 33.22 25.80
C GLY A 682 -18.06 32.95 25.87
N PRO A 683 -17.28 33.85 26.54
CA PRO A 683 -15.83 33.71 26.72
C PRO A 683 -15.50 32.44 27.52
N GLY A 684 -14.54 31.64 27.07
CA GLY A 684 -14.17 30.36 27.72
C GLY A 684 -15.01 29.14 27.31
N SER A 685 -16.01 29.30 26.43
CA SER A 685 -16.80 28.18 25.86
C SER A 685 -16.01 27.26 24.91
N SER A 686 -14.80 27.66 24.54
CA SER A 686 -13.85 26.87 23.74
C SER A 686 -12.53 26.73 24.49
N PHE A 687 -11.90 25.56 24.42
CA PHE A 687 -10.54 25.38 24.94
C PHE A 687 -9.59 26.41 24.31
N PRO A 688 -8.69 27.03 25.09
CA PRO A 688 -7.71 27.96 24.56
C PRO A 688 -6.86 27.24 23.50
N LYS A 689 -6.75 27.85 22.31
CA LYS A 689 -5.85 27.35 21.27
C LYS A 689 -4.43 27.46 21.82
N THR A 690 -3.72 26.35 21.92
CA THR A 690 -2.28 26.38 22.17
C THR A 690 -1.62 27.02 20.95
N SER A 691 -1.32 28.31 21.04
CA SER A 691 -0.45 28.96 20.07
C SER A 691 0.93 28.29 20.15
N TRP A 692 1.57 28.10 19.00
CA TRP A 692 2.94 27.58 18.95
C TRP A 692 3.91 28.46 19.78
N CYS A 693 3.59 29.76 19.92
CA CYS A 693 4.29 30.70 20.78
C CYS A 693 4.15 30.39 22.29
N GLY A 694 2.96 30.01 22.75
CA GLY A 694 2.73 29.65 24.17
C GLY A 694 3.39 28.32 24.58
N LYS A 695 3.63 27.41 23.63
CA LYS A 695 4.46 26.21 23.88
C LYS A 695 5.94 26.55 24.10
N ARG A 696 6.45 27.61 23.46
CA ARG A 696 7.81 28.10 23.71
C ARG A 696 7.90 28.72 25.10
N GLU A 697 7.00 29.62 25.48
CA GLU A 697 7.01 30.24 26.82
C GLU A 697 6.89 29.24 27.97
N VAL A 698 6.04 28.21 27.84
CA VAL A 698 5.94 27.14 28.88
C VAL A 698 7.21 26.29 28.91
N LYS A 699 7.86 26.04 27.77
CA LYS A 699 9.14 25.33 27.71
C LYS A 699 10.28 26.18 28.32
N THR A 700 10.33 27.47 28.00
CA THR A 700 11.31 28.43 28.55
C THR A 700 11.13 28.62 30.06
N ARG A 701 9.87 28.65 30.52
CA ARG A 701 9.56 28.73 31.95
C ARG A 701 9.93 27.44 32.69
N ASN A 702 9.71 26.27 32.10
CA ASN A 702 10.15 25.01 32.71
C ASN A 702 11.68 24.84 32.70
N THR A 703 12.41 25.32 31.69
CA THR A 703 13.88 25.33 31.71
C THR A 703 14.44 26.31 32.73
N ALA A 704 13.83 27.49 32.91
CA ALA A 704 14.24 28.46 33.92
C ALA A 704 14.08 27.93 35.36
N TRP A 705 13.08 27.06 35.61
CA TRP A 705 12.94 26.37 36.91
C TRP A 705 14.05 25.35 37.18
N PHE A 706 14.62 24.72 36.15
CA PHE A 706 15.77 23.82 36.31
C PHE A 706 17.09 24.59 36.50
N GLU A 707 17.27 25.74 35.84
CA GLU A 707 18.47 26.59 36.02
C GLU A 707 18.52 27.23 37.42
N THR A 708 17.39 27.64 37.99
CA THR A 708 17.36 28.19 39.36
C THR A 708 17.66 27.17 40.46
N ASP A 709 17.48 25.87 40.19
CA ASP A 709 17.74 24.79 41.16
C ASP A 709 19.23 24.37 41.15
N ASP A 710 19.93 24.55 40.02
CA ASP A 710 21.37 24.31 39.89
C ASP A 710 22.21 25.48 40.46
N ASP A 711 21.77 26.73 40.31
CA ASP A 711 22.44 27.90 40.89
C ASP A 711 22.34 27.94 42.44
N ALA A 712 21.28 27.33 43.02
CA ALA A 712 21.14 27.19 44.46
C ALA A 712 22.10 26.15 45.08
N ARG A 713 22.73 25.28 44.26
CA ARG A 713 23.65 24.23 44.71
C ARG A 713 25.13 24.61 44.65
N GLN A 714 25.50 25.74 44.03
CA GLN A 714 26.91 26.17 43.89
C GLN A 714 27.36 27.21 44.94
N GLY A 715 26.51 27.57 45.90
CA GLY A 715 26.78 28.61 46.89
C GLY A 715 27.14 28.12 48.30
N TYR A 716 28.11 27.22 48.46
CA TYR A 716 28.72 26.95 49.78
C TYR A 716 30.25 26.87 49.67
N PRO A 717 31.01 27.74 50.38
CA PRO A 717 32.46 27.67 50.37
C PRO A 717 32.96 26.44 51.15
N LEU A 718 33.81 25.65 50.49
CA LEU A 718 34.62 24.59 51.10
C LEU A 718 35.49 25.19 52.20
N ARG A 719 35.26 24.79 53.45
CA ARG A 719 36.13 25.09 54.59
C ARG A 719 37.06 23.91 54.85
N ASP A 720 38.32 24.25 55.06
CA ASP A 720 39.50 23.40 55.16
C ASP A 720 39.40 22.19 56.10
N ARG A 721 40.16 21.18 55.69
CA ARG A 721 40.42 19.91 56.36
C ARG A 721 41.46 20.12 57.47
N GLY A 722 41.08 19.87 58.73
CA GLY A 722 41.99 19.83 59.87
C GLY A 722 41.59 18.73 60.85
N SER A 723 42.49 17.75 61.01
CA SER A 723 42.69 16.79 62.10
C SER A 723 41.66 16.70 63.25
N GLU A 724 41.15 15.49 63.54
CA GLU A 724 41.33 14.83 64.85
C GLU A 724 40.65 13.43 64.94
N SER A 725 41.44 12.50 65.52
CA SER A 725 41.17 11.26 66.27
C SER A 725 39.82 10.51 66.27
N ASN A 726 39.96 9.17 66.09
CA ASN A 726 39.42 8.02 66.85
C ASN A 726 38.15 8.21 67.71
N VAL A 727 37.18 7.28 67.59
CA VAL A 727 36.82 6.23 68.58
C VAL A 727 35.52 5.50 68.18
N GLU A 728 35.64 4.18 68.07
CA GLU A 728 34.76 3.03 68.37
C GLU A 728 33.22 2.98 68.25
N SER A 729 32.82 1.73 67.92
CA SER A 729 31.61 0.97 68.31
C SER A 729 30.35 1.22 67.48
N GLY A 730 29.68 0.23 66.87
CA GLY A 730 29.59 -1.21 67.17
C GLY A 730 28.24 -1.50 67.81
N GLY A 731 27.28 -2.07 67.06
CA GLY A 731 26.02 -2.53 67.64
C GLY A 731 24.91 -2.82 66.64
N ARG A 732 24.74 -4.11 66.31
CA ARG A 732 23.54 -4.72 65.71
C ARG A 732 22.31 -4.49 66.61
N VAL A 733 21.10 -4.42 66.03
CA VAL A 733 20.15 -5.54 65.85
C VAL A 733 19.23 -5.20 64.69
#